data_AF-A0AAV9VUZ9-F1
#
_entry.id   AF-A0AAV9VUZ9-F1
#
_cell.length_a   1.000
_cell.length_b   1.000
_cell.length_c   1.000
_cell.angle_alpha   90.00
_cell.angle_beta   90.00
_cell.angle_gamma   90.00
#
_symmetry.space_group_name_H-M   'P 1'
#
loop_
_entity.id
_entity.type
_entity.pdbx_description
1 polymer ?
#
loop_
_entity_poly.entity_id
_entity_poly.type
_entity_poly.pdbx_seq_one_letter_code
_entity_poly.pdbx_strand_id
1 'polypeptide(L)'
;MSSAYRHEYLEPPHARRPFLHTDADSNTALSTTAVGSSPEGTVYNTSSDQLLSQGGSRIPPPQRAVEIPPGEIDLIPPLRTGAYSVTPDSERSVGAGGVAGGGLGTYQAAATGEEEVERDERDSPGIEPDEKASLFTRFTRRWRNPVIVAIIIMLLIGLILGLAIGLTRAQSKGENSKIEVKSRPYYPSPRGGWVPSWEDAYEQAAKLVRDMDVPEKVNLTTGVGWSMGPCVGNTGSTKRIGSLCLQDGPAGIRFADDITAFPAGVTVAATWSKYHMYARGKALGAEARAKGVNIILGPCIGPLGRFPVGGRNWEGFGSDPYLQGVAAGITIEAIQSEGVIATAKHYIGNEQERFRQVFEARAQGWPNVTESISSNIGDRTLHELYLWPFAEAVHAGVGAIMCSYNQVNNSYACQNSYLLNGVLKDELGFQGFVMSDWLAHHSGVASALAGMDMSMPGDAKFFLDGETYWGSSLTESVVNKTLPIERLDDMALRIAATWIKMGQHKDFPEVSFSSWTKQQSGFVYQGTFSGPMDVVNDFVDVRQNHSVIAQEIAAEGIVLLKNFNNSALPLNDKKLPRAIMIFGSDAGPSPNGPNGCTDRGCNQGTLGQGWGSGSVDYGYQITPLEAIQARLLNRRGKKPIVEYSLSDTELDRTARLAETPGAKCFVFVSSDSGEAYLSAEGHLGDRSDLNLWHGGDNLIKTVASKCNDTVVVIHSVGAVLMEEWINNPNVTAVLMAHLPASESGSSLVNVLWGDVPPSGHLPYTIGKSLEDYGPYGDILREPNGPIPQDNFLDGLDVDYRYFDANGIEPRFEFGFGLSYTEFEYGNLTVAKVYQGNISSELPPAPDKLTVPRMDTEIPTPQEVTFPDGFNRLRNYHYPWLTRSQASAVEAELKSGNKTYPYPEGWNAEPRTNSPPGGGGEGGHPALYDVLFHVDIDVKNIGKKPGKTVPQLYITFPDGVGVYTPLRQLRGFEKVGVGPGESVTVGFDIRRKDLSVWDESGDKGWYIPPVKGKAVGEGYTVWVGQSSRRGGIEGKTTD
;
A
#
# COMPACT_ATOMS: atom_id res chain seq x y z
N MET A 1 8.09 1.43 41.07
CA MET A 1 9.09 0.65 41.84
C MET A 1 10.14 0.12 40.85
N SER A 2 11.16 -0.60 41.31
CA SER A 2 12.17 -1.23 40.45
C SER A 2 12.22 -2.73 40.73
N SER A 3 12.08 -3.53 39.68
CA SER A 3 12.34 -4.97 39.65
C SER A 3 12.55 -5.36 38.19
N ALA A 4 13.56 -6.18 37.92
CA ALA A 4 14.01 -6.48 36.57
C ALA A 4 12.99 -7.28 35.75
N TYR A 5 12.84 -6.91 34.48
CA TYR A 5 12.63 -7.87 33.42
C TYR A 5 13.98 -8.07 32.72
N ARG A 6 14.43 -9.32 32.59
CA ARG A 6 15.42 -9.67 31.57
C ARG A 6 14.67 -9.91 30.28
N HIS A 7 15.07 -9.24 29.20
CA HIS A 7 14.72 -9.71 27.88
C HIS A 7 15.60 -10.93 27.59
N GLU A 8 14.99 -12.12 27.63
CA GLU A 8 15.53 -13.25 26.88
C GLU A 8 15.20 -12.98 25.40
N TYR A 9 16.25 -12.78 24.61
CA TYR A 9 16.11 -12.66 23.16
C TYR A 9 15.70 -14.03 22.63
N LEU A 10 14.53 -14.12 22.00
CA LEU A 10 14.23 -15.22 21.10
C LEU A 10 15.15 -15.08 19.89
N GLU A 11 16.08 -16.01 19.73
CA GLU A 11 16.91 -16.08 18.52
C GLU A 11 16.01 -16.26 17.29
N PRO A 12 16.32 -15.61 16.15
CA PRO A 12 15.61 -15.87 14.91
C PRO A 12 15.81 -17.33 14.50
N PRO A 13 14.81 -17.99 13.88
CA PRO A 13 14.92 -19.38 13.48
C PRO A 13 15.99 -19.56 12.40
N HIS A 14 17.18 -20.03 12.81
CA HIS A 14 18.31 -20.25 11.89
C HIS A 14 17.92 -21.19 10.73
N ALA A 15 18.36 -20.81 9.52
CA ALA A 15 18.07 -21.52 8.29
C ALA A 15 18.48 -23.02 8.36
N ARG A 16 17.54 -23.91 8.03
CA ARG A 16 17.79 -25.35 7.96
C ARG A 16 18.66 -25.67 6.74
N ARG A 17 19.96 -25.92 6.95
CA ARG A 17 20.80 -26.55 5.93
C ARG A 17 20.34 -28.00 5.68
N PRO A 18 20.16 -28.45 4.43
CA PRO A 18 19.87 -29.84 4.14
C PRO A 18 21.14 -30.70 4.33
N PHE A 19 21.01 -31.82 5.05
CA PHE A 19 22.08 -32.81 5.15
C PHE A 19 21.97 -33.83 4.02
N LEU A 20 23.00 -33.91 3.18
CA LEU A 20 23.20 -34.97 2.20
C LEU A 20 24.29 -35.93 2.71
N HIS A 21 23.90 -37.17 3.04
CA HIS A 21 24.82 -38.30 3.15
C HIS A 21 24.12 -39.61 2.78
N THR A 22 24.27 -39.97 1.51
CA THR A 22 24.95 -41.20 1.05
C THR A 22 24.80 -42.47 1.90
N ASP A 23 24.01 -43.42 1.40
CA ASP A 23 24.02 -44.83 1.84
C ASP A 23 25.35 -45.54 1.55
N ALA A 24 25.79 -46.40 2.48
CA ALA A 24 26.85 -47.40 2.26
C ALA A 24 26.77 -48.57 3.27
N ASP A 25 26.10 -49.63 2.84
CA ASP A 25 26.26 -51.06 3.21
C ASP A 25 26.48 -51.57 4.67
N SER A 26 25.63 -52.55 4.98
CA SER A 26 25.92 -53.78 5.78
C SER A 26 26.05 -53.69 7.32
N ASN A 27 25.04 -54.23 8.02
CA ASN A 27 24.99 -55.67 8.34
C ASN A 27 23.64 -56.08 8.97
N THR A 28 23.33 -57.38 8.99
CA THR A 28 22.01 -57.92 9.38
C THR A 28 22.03 -58.76 10.67
N ALA A 29 20.94 -58.64 11.42
CA ALA A 29 20.36 -59.60 12.39
C ALA A 29 21.21 -60.10 13.59
N LEU A 30 20.63 -59.98 14.80
CA LEU A 30 19.99 -61.14 15.48
C LEU A 30 19.17 -60.71 16.72
N SER A 31 18.67 -61.65 17.53
CA SER A 31 17.43 -61.50 18.31
C SER A 31 17.48 -61.98 19.78
N THR A 32 16.69 -61.30 20.62
CA THR A 32 15.94 -61.82 21.81
C THR A 32 16.65 -62.32 23.09
N THR A 33 15.84 -62.41 24.17
CA THR A 33 15.99 -63.18 25.45
C THR A 33 16.82 -62.63 26.64
N ALA A 34 16.18 -61.75 27.44
CA ALA A 34 15.67 -61.96 28.82
C ALA A 34 16.46 -62.69 29.95
N VAL A 35 16.09 -62.31 31.20
CA VAL A 35 16.08 -63.02 32.52
C VAL A 35 17.03 -62.50 33.63
N GLY A 36 16.44 -62.21 34.81
CA GLY A 36 17.09 -62.01 36.12
C GLY A 36 17.33 -60.54 36.53
N SER A 37 17.17 -60.11 37.80
CA SER A 37 16.60 -60.77 39.01
C SER A 37 16.25 -59.75 40.11
N SER A 38 15.20 -60.02 40.90
CA SER A 38 14.91 -59.62 42.31
C SER A 38 15.82 -58.58 43.03
N PRO A 39 15.25 -57.61 43.78
CA PRO A 39 14.77 -57.98 45.13
C PRO A 39 13.43 -57.37 45.62
N GLU A 40 13.06 -57.88 46.79
CA GLU A 40 11.84 -57.79 47.61
C GLU A 40 11.37 -56.38 48.03
N GLY A 41 10.09 -56.27 48.41
CA GLY A 41 9.49 -55.04 48.93
C GLY A 41 7.98 -55.14 49.24
N THR A 42 7.56 -56.10 50.08
CA THR A 42 6.15 -56.23 50.52
C THR A 42 5.74 -55.04 51.40
N VAL A 43 4.47 -54.59 51.40
CA VAL A 43 3.37 -55.13 52.23
C VAL A 43 1.99 -54.62 51.74
N TYR A 44 0.98 -55.48 51.84
CA TYR A 44 -0.48 -55.28 51.91
C TYR A 44 -0.97 -53.83 52.21
N ASN A 45 -2.11 -53.32 51.71
CA ASN A 45 -3.30 -53.91 51.05
C ASN A 45 -4.08 -52.76 50.32
N THR A 46 -5.23 -52.90 49.62
CA THR A 46 -6.26 -53.96 49.51
C THR A 46 -7.01 -53.92 48.16
N SER A 47 -7.85 -54.93 47.93
CA SER A 47 -9.07 -55.00 47.10
C SER A 47 -10.03 -53.78 47.15
N SER A 48 -10.94 -53.50 46.19
CA SER A 48 -11.27 -54.12 44.88
C SER A 48 -12.43 -53.37 44.16
N ASP A 49 -12.72 -53.71 42.90
CA ASP A 49 -14.04 -54.01 42.27
C ASP A 49 -15.33 -53.25 42.68
N GLN A 50 -16.28 -52.88 41.79
CA GLN A 50 -16.37 -52.99 40.32
C GLN A 50 -17.58 -52.19 39.75
N LEU A 51 -17.64 -52.11 38.41
CA LEU A 51 -18.84 -52.02 37.53
C LEU A 51 -19.83 -50.83 37.63
N LEU A 52 -19.94 -50.14 36.49
CA LEU A 52 -21.18 -49.73 35.78
C LEU A 52 -22.26 -48.90 36.50
N SER A 53 -22.53 -47.71 35.96
CA SER A 53 -23.79 -47.43 35.24
C SER A 53 -23.68 -46.17 34.36
N GLN A 54 -24.68 -45.89 33.52
CA GLN A 54 -24.64 -44.79 32.54
C GLN A 54 -25.28 -43.49 33.05
N GLY A 55 -24.75 -42.35 32.59
CA GLY A 55 -25.39 -41.04 32.61
C GLY A 55 -24.53 -40.04 31.82
N GLY A 56 -25.06 -39.14 31.00
CA GLY A 56 -26.47 -38.73 30.85
C GLY A 56 -26.62 -37.23 31.09
N SER A 57 -25.94 -36.41 30.29
CA SER A 57 -25.74 -34.98 30.57
C SER A 57 -26.94 -34.10 30.22
N ARG A 58 -27.34 -33.21 31.15
CA ARG A 58 -28.00 -31.92 30.88
C ARG A 58 -27.86 -30.97 32.09
N ILE A 59 -28.01 -29.66 31.82
CA ILE A 59 -27.57 -28.54 32.68
C ILE A 59 -28.71 -28.01 33.57
N PRO A 60 -28.41 -27.55 34.81
CA PRO A 60 -29.22 -26.55 35.54
C PRO A 60 -28.52 -25.18 35.74
N PRO A 61 -29.27 -24.08 36.02
CA PRO A 61 -28.82 -22.67 35.88
C PRO A 61 -28.46 -21.95 37.22
N PRO A 62 -28.01 -20.66 37.22
CA PRO A 62 -27.29 -20.05 38.37
C PRO A 62 -28.11 -19.18 39.35
N GLN A 63 -27.55 -18.99 40.55
CA GLN A 63 -27.97 -18.10 41.66
C GLN A 63 -26.73 -17.82 42.57
N ARG A 64 -26.63 -16.77 43.43
CA ARG A 64 -27.09 -15.36 43.44
C ARG A 64 -26.23 -14.59 44.48
N ALA A 65 -26.34 -13.27 44.59
CA ALA A 65 -25.46 -12.40 45.38
C ALA A 65 -25.84 -12.20 46.87
N VAL A 66 -24.95 -11.56 47.64
CA VAL A 66 -25.02 -11.12 49.06
C VAL A 66 -24.20 -9.82 49.15
N GLU A 67 -24.50 -8.70 49.80
CA GLU A 67 -25.67 -8.01 50.41
C GLU A 67 -25.17 -6.59 50.82
N ILE A 68 -26.02 -5.72 51.39
CA ILE A 68 -25.71 -4.33 51.85
C ILE A 68 -26.26 -4.17 53.30
N PRO A 69 -26.64 -3.01 53.94
CA PRO A 69 -26.75 -1.57 53.59
C PRO A 69 -25.88 -0.70 54.56
N PRO A 70 -26.21 0.51 55.12
CA PRO A 70 -27.21 1.57 54.79
C PRO A 70 -26.69 3.04 54.84
N GLY A 71 -27.60 4.01 54.57
CA GLY A 71 -27.43 5.46 54.84
C GLY A 71 -27.92 6.37 53.69
N GLU A 72 -29.20 6.36 53.30
CA GLU A 72 -30.34 7.11 53.88
C GLU A 72 -30.37 8.64 53.59
N ILE A 73 -31.50 9.31 53.31
CA ILE A 73 -32.78 8.95 52.64
C ILE A 73 -33.60 10.24 52.38
N ASP A 74 -34.37 10.32 51.28
CA ASP A 74 -35.73 10.91 51.17
C ASP A 74 -36.16 10.98 49.67
N LEU A 75 -37.30 10.48 49.13
CA LEU A 75 -38.74 10.43 49.51
C LEU A 75 -39.53 11.69 49.04
N ILE A 76 -40.66 11.65 48.27
CA ILE A 76 -41.41 10.57 47.56
C ILE A 76 -42.06 11.09 46.19
N PRO A 77 -43.24 10.69 45.61
CA PRO A 77 -43.43 10.53 44.12
C PRO A 77 -44.64 11.36 43.57
N PRO A 78 -45.62 10.92 42.70
CA PRO A 78 -45.71 9.83 41.67
C PRO A 78 -46.46 10.14 40.32
N LEU A 79 -46.16 9.34 39.26
CA LEU A 79 -47.08 8.85 38.18
C LEU A 79 -47.75 9.95 37.25
N ARG A 80 -48.38 9.70 36.07
CA ARG A 80 -48.64 8.49 35.24
C ARG A 80 -48.94 8.81 33.75
N THR A 81 -48.49 7.93 32.83
CA THR A 81 -49.10 7.48 31.53
C THR A 81 -49.74 8.43 30.49
N GLY A 82 -49.21 8.36 29.26
CA GLY A 82 -49.98 8.38 27.98
C GLY A 82 -50.24 9.73 27.31
N ALA A 83 -50.59 9.83 26.01
CA ALA A 83 -50.48 8.87 24.88
C ALA A 83 -50.72 9.61 23.52
N TYR A 84 -50.45 8.94 22.39
CA TYR A 84 -50.96 9.23 21.03
C TYR A 84 -50.75 10.62 20.34
N SER A 85 -49.80 10.65 19.38
CA SER A 85 -49.97 11.06 17.95
C SER A 85 -50.46 12.46 17.49
N VAL A 86 -50.16 12.74 16.21
CA VAL A 86 -50.73 13.76 15.28
C VAL A 86 -49.86 15.00 15.00
N THR A 87 -50.02 15.49 13.76
CA THR A 87 -49.22 16.43 12.94
C THR A 87 -49.23 17.91 13.37
N PRO A 88 -48.29 18.73 12.86
CA PRO A 88 -48.18 20.16 13.20
C PRO A 88 -49.13 21.05 12.38
N ASP A 89 -49.42 22.26 12.89
CA ASP A 89 -49.40 23.51 12.09
C ASP A 89 -49.60 24.79 12.96
N SER A 90 -49.54 25.97 12.30
CA SER A 90 -49.89 27.36 12.71
C SER A 90 -48.69 28.32 12.85
N GLU A 91 -48.45 29.25 11.90
CA GLU A 91 -49.12 30.56 11.62
C GLU A 91 -48.58 31.71 12.51
N ARG A 92 -48.35 32.98 12.08
CA ARG A 92 -48.83 33.88 10.97
C ARG A 92 -47.74 34.96 10.72
N SER A 93 -47.70 35.88 9.72
CA SER A 93 -48.53 36.35 8.57
C SER A 93 -47.67 37.37 7.75
N VAL A 94 -48.06 38.13 6.70
CA VAL A 94 -49.35 38.53 6.08
C VAL A 94 -49.19 38.76 4.54
N GLY A 95 -50.03 38.12 3.71
CA GLY A 95 -50.61 38.70 2.47
C GLY A 95 -49.73 38.97 1.22
N ALA A 96 -50.31 39.18 0.02
CA ALA A 96 -51.69 38.94 -0.45
C ALA A 96 -51.80 38.97 -2.00
N GLY A 97 -52.66 38.13 -2.60
CA GLY A 97 -52.94 38.03 -4.06
C GLY A 97 -51.93 37.15 -4.84
N GLY A 98 -52.27 36.39 -5.89
CA GLY A 98 -53.51 36.26 -6.70
C GLY A 98 -53.36 36.89 -8.10
N VAL A 99 -53.68 36.27 -9.26
CA VAL A 99 -54.40 35.02 -9.59
C VAL A 99 -53.83 34.39 -10.90
N ALA A 100 -54.11 33.10 -11.15
CA ALA A 100 -53.67 32.19 -12.23
C ALA A 100 -53.71 32.64 -13.71
N GLY A 101 -52.95 31.92 -14.58
CA GLY A 101 -53.37 31.65 -15.98
C GLY A 101 -52.30 31.36 -17.06
N GLY A 102 -52.18 30.09 -17.49
CA GLY A 102 -52.06 29.56 -18.89
C GLY A 102 -51.00 30.02 -19.93
N GLY A 103 -50.70 29.12 -20.89
CA GLY A 103 -49.97 29.35 -22.16
C GLY A 103 -48.44 29.15 -22.10
N LEU A 104 -47.71 28.52 -23.04
CA LEU A 104 -47.70 28.35 -24.52
C LEU A 104 -46.97 29.46 -25.32
N GLY A 105 -45.87 29.06 -26.00
CA GLY A 105 -45.08 29.80 -27.01
C GLY A 105 -43.56 29.61 -26.77
N THR A 106 -42.66 29.13 -27.66
CA THR A 106 -42.32 29.43 -29.08
C THR A 106 -41.83 30.87 -29.27
N TYR A 107 -40.67 31.20 -29.88
CA TYR A 107 -39.72 30.53 -30.82
C TYR A 107 -38.26 30.87 -30.39
N GLN A 108 -37.13 30.24 -30.77
CA GLN A 108 -36.61 29.54 -31.96
C GLN A 108 -36.10 30.41 -33.14
N ALA A 109 -34.77 30.37 -33.37
CA ALA A 109 -34.01 30.74 -34.59
C ALA A 109 -33.99 32.23 -35.06
N ALA A 110 -33.00 32.72 -35.83
CA ALA A 110 -31.58 32.35 -36.01
C ALA A 110 -30.79 33.42 -36.83
N ALA A 111 -29.48 33.58 -36.51
CA ALA A 111 -28.32 33.82 -37.40
C ALA A 111 -28.24 34.99 -38.45
N THR A 112 -26.97 35.28 -38.82
CA THR A 112 -26.45 36.04 -39.99
C THR A 112 -26.44 37.58 -39.96
N GLY A 113 -25.44 38.17 -40.65
CA GLY A 113 -25.39 39.59 -41.04
C GLY A 113 -24.09 40.33 -40.64
N GLU A 114 -23.28 40.71 -41.63
CA GLU A 114 -22.21 41.72 -41.51
C GLU A 114 -22.69 43.06 -42.12
N GLU A 115 -22.25 44.22 -41.60
CA GLU A 115 -21.54 45.29 -42.36
C GLU A 115 -21.54 46.68 -41.66
N GLU A 116 -20.36 47.31 -41.73
CA GLU A 116 -20.02 48.74 -41.90
C GLU A 116 -20.76 49.94 -41.23
N VAL A 117 -19.98 50.66 -40.41
CA VAL A 117 -19.58 52.10 -40.58
C VAL A 117 -20.46 53.27 -40.04
N GLU A 118 -19.75 54.25 -39.42
CA GLU A 118 -20.15 55.62 -39.01
C GLU A 118 -21.26 55.77 -37.91
N ARG A 119 -21.30 56.85 -37.10
CA ARG A 119 -20.52 58.11 -37.03
C ARG A 119 -20.55 58.75 -35.61
N ASP A 120 -19.63 59.70 -35.36
CA ASP A 120 -19.77 60.93 -34.52
C ASP A 120 -20.17 60.86 -33.02
N GLU A 121 -19.76 61.79 -32.14
CA GLU A 121 -18.58 62.67 -32.06
C GLU A 121 -18.51 63.34 -30.67
N ARG A 122 -17.34 63.88 -30.30
CA ARG A 122 -17.14 64.94 -29.27
C ARG A 122 -17.47 64.59 -27.80
N ASP A 123 -16.95 65.30 -26.78
CA ASP A 123 -16.18 66.55 -26.80
C ASP A 123 -15.02 66.58 -25.79
N SER A 124 -14.07 67.50 -26.00
CA SER A 124 -13.03 67.88 -25.01
C SER A 124 -12.44 69.25 -25.34
N PRO A 125 -12.45 70.24 -24.42
CA PRO A 125 -11.91 71.58 -24.70
C PRO A 125 -10.38 71.59 -24.63
N GLY A 126 -9.73 72.09 -25.69
CA GLY A 126 -8.27 72.25 -25.78
C GLY A 126 -7.76 73.66 -25.51
N ILE A 127 -6.43 73.84 -25.66
CA ILE A 127 -5.74 75.14 -25.74
C ILE A 127 -4.79 75.10 -26.96
N GLU A 128 -4.56 76.25 -27.57
CA GLU A 128 -4.13 76.43 -28.97
C GLU A 128 -2.65 76.96 -29.07
N PRO A 129 -2.08 77.39 -30.24
CA PRO A 129 -1.22 76.49 -31.02
C PRO A 129 0.22 76.99 -31.34
N ASP A 130 0.98 76.08 -31.98
CA ASP A 130 2.07 76.23 -32.97
C ASP A 130 2.76 77.60 -33.19
N GLU A 131 4.10 77.59 -33.20
CA GLU A 131 4.87 78.32 -34.22
C GLU A 131 6.06 77.48 -34.70
N LYS A 132 6.34 77.49 -36.02
CA LYS A 132 7.25 76.54 -36.69
C LYS A 132 8.49 77.21 -37.28
N ALA A 133 9.68 76.91 -36.75
CA ALA A 133 10.93 76.93 -37.53
C ALA A 133 12.09 76.18 -36.85
N SER A 134 12.98 75.61 -37.67
CA SER A 134 14.39 75.29 -37.36
C SER A 134 14.70 74.52 -36.06
N LEU A 135 14.86 73.19 -36.17
CA LEU A 135 15.93 72.46 -35.48
C LEU A 135 16.20 71.04 -36.04
N PHE A 136 16.32 70.93 -37.36
CA PHE A 136 16.68 69.67 -38.07
C PHE A 136 18.17 69.27 -37.87
N THR A 137 18.73 69.48 -36.68
CA THR A 137 20.16 69.23 -36.36
C THR A 137 20.42 69.01 -34.85
N ARG A 138 19.54 68.33 -34.09
CA ARG A 138 19.82 68.07 -32.65
C ARG A 138 19.26 66.81 -31.96
N PHE A 139 18.93 65.73 -32.68
CA PHE A 139 18.59 64.44 -32.05
C PHE A 139 19.58 63.27 -32.25
N THR A 140 20.69 63.50 -32.94
CA THR A 140 21.79 62.52 -33.11
C THR A 140 22.75 62.46 -31.90
N ARG A 141 22.23 62.47 -30.65
CA ARG A 141 23.09 62.45 -29.45
C ARG A 141 22.58 61.69 -28.21
N ARG A 142 21.84 60.59 -28.39
CA ARG A 142 21.59 59.59 -27.31
C ARG A 142 22.07 58.16 -27.63
N TRP A 143 22.39 57.85 -28.88
CA TRP A 143 22.91 56.55 -29.35
C TRP A 143 24.45 56.46 -29.38
N ARG A 144 25.12 56.82 -28.28
CA ARG A 144 26.60 56.72 -28.14
C ARG A 144 27.10 56.18 -26.80
N ASN A 145 26.23 55.61 -25.97
CA ASN A 145 26.64 54.85 -24.79
C ASN A 145 26.63 53.34 -25.13
N PRO A 146 27.79 52.68 -25.29
CA PRO A 146 27.84 51.27 -25.67
C PRO A 146 27.21 50.36 -24.60
N VAL A 147 27.19 50.78 -23.33
CA VAL A 147 26.55 50.04 -22.23
C VAL A 147 25.04 49.89 -22.46
N ILE A 148 24.36 50.95 -22.93
CA ILE A 148 22.91 50.90 -23.18
C ILE A 148 22.60 49.99 -24.38
N VAL A 149 23.42 50.03 -25.43
CA VAL A 149 23.27 49.14 -26.59
C VAL A 149 23.52 47.69 -26.20
N ALA A 150 24.55 47.43 -25.38
CA ALA A 150 24.85 46.09 -24.85
C ALA A 150 23.72 45.55 -23.97
N ILE A 151 23.11 46.37 -23.11
CA ILE A 151 21.95 45.98 -22.29
C ILE A 151 20.75 45.62 -23.17
N ILE A 152 20.44 46.43 -24.20
CA ILE A 152 19.34 46.14 -25.13
C ILE A 152 19.59 44.84 -25.91
N ILE A 153 20.83 44.60 -26.34
CA ILE A 153 21.22 43.35 -27.01
C ILE A 153 21.13 42.16 -26.04
N MET A 154 21.58 42.29 -24.78
CA MET A 154 21.47 41.24 -23.76
C MET A 154 20.00 40.90 -23.44
N LEU A 155 19.12 41.91 -23.38
CA LEU A 155 17.69 41.71 -23.17
C LEU A 155 17.01 41.05 -24.38
N LEU A 156 17.39 41.43 -25.61
CA LEU A 156 16.91 40.76 -26.83
C LEU A 156 17.41 39.32 -26.93
N ILE A 157 18.67 39.05 -26.61
CA ILE A 157 19.23 37.70 -26.55
C ILE A 157 18.52 36.89 -25.46
N GLY A 158 18.28 37.46 -24.28
CA GLY A 158 17.51 36.83 -23.20
C GLY A 158 16.06 36.52 -23.60
N LEU A 159 15.40 37.41 -24.33
CA LEU A 159 14.05 37.20 -24.87
C LEU A 159 14.04 36.10 -25.94
N ILE A 160 15.03 36.08 -26.83
CA ILE A 160 15.17 35.07 -27.90
C ILE A 160 15.53 33.70 -27.31
N LEU A 161 16.40 33.62 -26.31
CA LEU A 161 16.62 32.38 -25.56
C LEU A 161 15.37 31.96 -24.79
N GLY A 162 14.66 32.89 -24.14
CA GLY A 162 13.40 32.60 -23.46
C GLY A 162 12.34 32.03 -24.41
N LEU A 163 12.22 32.59 -25.62
CA LEU A 163 11.37 32.07 -26.68
C LEU A 163 11.86 30.72 -27.23
N ALA A 164 13.15 30.51 -27.40
CA ALA A 164 13.71 29.23 -27.86
C ALA A 164 13.57 28.11 -26.81
N ILE A 165 13.74 28.44 -25.53
CA ILE A 165 13.50 27.54 -24.38
C ILE A 165 11.99 27.26 -24.24
N GLY A 166 11.14 28.26 -24.47
CA GLY A 166 9.69 28.10 -24.55
C GLY A 166 9.25 27.19 -25.70
N LEU A 167 9.82 27.38 -26.90
CA LEU A 167 9.54 26.57 -28.09
C LEU A 167 10.06 25.13 -27.95
N THR A 168 11.23 24.91 -27.34
CA THR A 168 11.74 23.55 -27.07
C THR A 168 10.98 22.85 -25.93
N ARG A 169 10.52 23.57 -24.90
CA ARG A 169 9.54 23.04 -23.93
C ARG A 169 8.18 22.74 -24.56
N ALA A 170 7.74 23.52 -25.54
CA ALA A 170 6.51 23.24 -26.29
C ALA A 170 6.68 22.04 -27.24
N GLN A 171 7.83 21.90 -27.91
CA GLN A 171 8.14 20.74 -28.74
C GLN A 171 8.25 19.45 -27.92
N SER A 172 8.95 19.45 -26.78
CA SER A 172 9.03 18.25 -25.93
C SER A 172 7.66 17.84 -25.37
N LYS A 173 6.82 18.78 -24.91
CA LYS A 173 5.41 18.49 -24.60
C LYS A 173 4.62 17.95 -25.81
N GLY A 174 4.90 18.44 -27.02
CA GLY A 174 4.28 18.01 -28.28
C GLY A 174 4.92 16.78 -28.95
N GLU A 175 5.94 16.18 -28.37
CA GLU A 175 6.59 14.93 -28.80
C GLU A 175 6.29 13.80 -27.82
N ASN A 176 6.26 14.08 -26.51
CA ASN A 176 5.85 13.13 -25.47
C ASN A 176 4.42 12.58 -25.66
N SER A 177 3.56 13.29 -26.39
CA SER A 177 2.18 12.86 -26.72
C SER A 177 2.06 12.01 -27.99
N LYS A 178 3.16 11.62 -28.65
CA LYS A 178 3.15 10.93 -29.96
C LYS A 178 3.59 9.46 -29.94
N ILE A 179 4.04 8.95 -28.79
CA ILE A 179 4.44 7.54 -28.67
C ILE A 179 3.21 6.72 -28.27
N GLU A 180 2.53 6.12 -29.24
CA GLU A 180 1.42 5.19 -29.01
C GLU A 180 1.97 3.84 -28.52
N VAL A 181 2.38 3.75 -27.25
CA VAL A 181 2.94 2.53 -26.65
C VAL A 181 1.84 1.46 -26.51
N LYS A 182 2.12 0.23 -26.97
CA LYS A 182 1.15 -0.89 -26.96
C LYS A 182 1.72 -2.10 -26.23
N SER A 183 0.94 -2.68 -25.33
CA SER A 183 1.31 -3.92 -24.64
C SER A 183 1.32 -5.09 -25.63
N ARG A 184 2.33 -5.95 -25.53
CA ARG A 184 2.45 -7.15 -26.37
C ARG A 184 1.40 -8.20 -25.98
N PRO A 185 0.88 -9.01 -26.92
CA PRO A 185 0.02 -10.15 -26.57
C PRO A 185 0.86 -11.30 -25.97
N TYR A 186 0.34 -11.97 -24.93
CA TYR A 186 0.94 -13.21 -24.43
C TYR A 186 -0.15 -14.25 -24.12
N TYR A 187 -0.16 -15.33 -24.91
CA TYR A 187 -1.18 -16.38 -24.84
C TYR A 187 -0.59 -17.78 -25.10
N PRO A 188 -1.28 -18.86 -24.67
CA PRO A 188 -2.42 -18.88 -23.74
C PRO A 188 -2.02 -18.44 -22.32
N SER A 189 -3.00 -18.35 -21.40
CA SER A 189 -2.71 -18.14 -19.98
C SER A 189 -2.01 -19.37 -19.38
N PRO A 190 -0.86 -19.22 -18.70
CA PRO A 190 -0.19 -20.34 -18.05
C PRO A 190 -1.05 -20.92 -16.94
N ARG A 191 -1.21 -22.24 -16.96
CA ARG A 191 -1.88 -22.99 -15.88
C ARG A 191 -1.04 -22.93 -14.61
N GLY A 192 -1.66 -23.05 -13.44
CA GLY A 192 -0.95 -23.28 -12.17
C GLY A 192 -0.79 -24.77 -11.85
N GLY A 193 -0.11 -25.06 -10.74
CA GLY A 193 0.14 -26.42 -10.26
C GLY A 193 1.38 -27.08 -10.84
N TRP A 194 2.37 -26.29 -11.29
CA TRP A 194 3.62 -26.80 -11.86
C TRP A 194 4.88 -26.49 -11.04
N VAL A 195 4.77 -25.71 -9.95
CA VAL A 195 5.86 -25.49 -9.00
C VAL A 195 5.75 -26.50 -7.84
N PRO A 196 6.85 -27.20 -7.45
CA PRO A 196 6.81 -28.24 -6.40
C PRO A 196 6.18 -27.81 -5.06
N SER A 197 6.39 -26.56 -4.64
CA SER A 197 5.86 -25.98 -3.40
C SER A 197 4.32 -25.82 -3.38
N TRP A 198 3.64 -26.09 -4.48
CA TRP A 198 2.18 -26.03 -4.65
C TRP A 198 1.55 -27.36 -5.11
N GLU A 199 2.36 -28.38 -5.39
CA GLU A 199 1.92 -29.66 -6.00
C GLU A 199 0.79 -30.34 -5.20
N ASP A 200 0.98 -30.58 -3.90
CA ASP A 200 -0.03 -31.18 -3.00
C ASP A 200 -1.33 -30.36 -2.93
N ALA A 201 -1.23 -29.03 -2.83
CA ALA A 201 -2.39 -28.16 -2.79
C ALA A 201 -3.18 -28.20 -4.10
N TYR A 202 -2.51 -28.31 -5.24
CA TYR A 202 -3.12 -28.47 -6.56
C TYR A 202 -3.68 -29.88 -6.80
N GLU A 203 -3.02 -30.92 -6.30
CA GLU A 203 -3.56 -32.28 -6.29
C GLU A 203 -4.89 -32.37 -5.53
N GLN A 204 -4.95 -31.74 -4.35
CA GLN A 204 -6.16 -31.69 -3.53
C GLN A 204 -7.23 -30.78 -4.16
N ALA A 205 -6.86 -29.62 -4.69
CA ALA A 205 -7.78 -28.75 -5.44
C ALA A 205 -8.37 -29.46 -6.67
N ALA A 206 -7.58 -30.23 -7.41
CA ALA A 206 -8.07 -30.98 -8.56
C ALA A 206 -8.99 -32.15 -8.17
N LYS A 207 -8.88 -32.71 -6.96
CA LYS A 207 -9.87 -33.66 -6.42
C LYS A 207 -11.20 -32.94 -6.14
N LEU A 208 -11.15 -31.70 -5.65
CA LEU A 208 -12.33 -30.88 -5.31
C LEU A 208 -13.06 -30.26 -6.52
N VAL A 209 -12.30 -29.73 -7.49
CA VAL A 209 -12.81 -28.96 -8.65
C VAL A 209 -13.32 -29.86 -9.78
N ARG A 210 -12.87 -31.13 -9.86
CA ARG A 210 -13.44 -32.11 -10.82
C ARG A 210 -14.91 -32.40 -10.55
N ASP A 211 -15.33 -32.39 -9.29
CA ASP A 211 -16.72 -32.62 -8.91
C ASP A 211 -17.61 -31.36 -9.05
N MET A 212 -17.04 -30.20 -9.38
CA MET A 212 -17.79 -28.95 -9.51
C MET A 212 -18.45 -28.82 -10.89
N ASP A 213 -19.73 -28.44 -10.87
CA ASP A 213 -20.44 -28.02 -12.09
C ASP A 213 -19.92 -26.64 -12.59
N VAL A 214 -20.18 -26.29 -13.86
CA VAL A 214 -19.73 -25.00 -14.43
C VAL A 214 -20.23 -23.80 -13.60
N PRO A 215 -21.51 -23.74 -13.17
CA PRO A 215 -21.97 -22.70 -12.27
C PRO A 215 -21.23 -22.62 -10.92
N GLU A 216 -20.85 -23.75 -10.31
CA GLU A 216 -20.02 -23.77 -9.10
C GLU A 216 -18.62 -23.19 -9.33
N LYS A 217 -17.98 -23.54 -10.44
CA LYS A 217 -16.67 -22.97 -10.81
C LYS A 217 -16.77 -21.45 -11.01
N VAL A 218 -17.81 -20.99 -11.70
CA VAL A 218 -18.07 -19.55 -11.93
C VAL A 218 -18.43 -18.79 -10.65
N ASN A 219 -19.05 -19.44 -9.66
CA ASN A 219 -19.28 -18.84 -8.34
C ASN A 219 -17.98 -18.52 -7.60
N LEU A 220 -16.92 -19.32 -7.74
CA LEU A 220 -15.61 -19.00 -7.13
C LEU A 220 -14.97 -17.78 -7.80
N THR A 221 -15.10 -17.64 -9.12
CA THR A 221 -14.43 -16.60 -9.90
C THR A 221 -15.18 -15.28 -9.93
N THR A 222 -16.48 -15.25 -9.60
CA THR A 222 -17.30 -14.03 -9.68
C THR A 222 -17.73 -13.58 -8.29
N GLY A 223 -17.46 -12.32 -7.97
CA GLY A 223 -18.05 -11.66 -6.80
C GLY A 223 -19.57 -11.49 -6.94
N VAL A 224 -20.29 -11.52 -5.83
CA VAL A 224 -21.77 -11.51 -5.81
C VAL A 224 -22.41 -10.14 -6.02
N GLY A 225 -21.59 -9.08 -6.07
CA GLY A 225 -22.00 -7.70 -6.22
C GLY A 225 -21.65 -6.84 -5.00
N TRP A 226 -21.48 -5.54 -5.22
CA TRP A 226 -21.21 -4.58 -4.16
C TRP A 226 -22.30 -4.63 -3.08
N SER A 227 -21.92 -4.68 -1.80
CA SER A 227 -22.86 -4.82 -0.67
C SER A 227 -23.79 -6.06 -0.72
N MET A 228 -23.45 -7.09 -1.49
CA MET A 228 -24.23 -8.34 -1.63
C MET A 228 -23.70 -9.51 -0.78
N GLY A 229 -22.91 -9.21 0.24
CA GLY A 229 -22.44 -10.12 1.30
C GLY A 229 -21.79 -9.32 2.43
N PRO A 230 -21.29 -9.95 3.51
CA PRO A 230 -20.78 -9.24 4.69
C PRO A 230 -19.50 -8.41 4.45
N CYS A 231 -18.61 -8.89 3.58
CA CYS A 231 -17.30 -8.27 3.29
C CYS A 231 -17.36 -7.32 2.08
N VAL A 232 -16.33 -6.48 1.86
CA VAL A 232 -16.29 -5.53 0.72
C VAL A 232 -16.22 -6.23 -0.64
N GLY A 233 -15.69 -7.45 -0.67
CA GLY A 233 -15.89 -8.43 -1.74
C GLY A 233 -16.29 -9.78 -1.16
N ASN A 234 -17.16 -10.52 -1.85
CA ASN A 234 -17.54 -11.88 -1.46
C ASN A 234 -17.74 -12.70 -2.75
N THR A 235 -17.23 -13.92 -2.83
CA THR A 235 -17.48 -14.80 -3.99
C THR A 235 -18.89 -15.39 -3.95
N GLY A 236 -19.38 -15.92 -5.07
CA GLY A 236 -20.50 -16.84 -5.05
C GLY A 236 -20.24 -18.04 -4.14
N SER A 237 -21.30 -18.62 -3.56
CA SER A 237 -21.19 -19.78 -2.68
C SER A 237 -21.19 -21.10 -3.46
N THR A 238 -20.36 -22.06 -3.06
CA THR A 238 -20.32 -23.42 -3.63
C THR A 238 -20.68 -24.48 -2.59
N LYS A 239 -21.11 -25.67 -3.04
CA LYS A 239 -21.42 -26.80 -2.14
C LYS A 239 -20.19 -27.36 -1.38
N ARG A 240 -18.98 -26.83 -1.61
CA ARG A 240 -17.68 -27.40 -1.14
C ARG A 240 -16.74 -26.41 -0.46
N ILE A 241 -16.72 -25.14 -0.89
CA ILE A 241 -15.83 -24.08 -0.34
C ILE A 241 -16.64 -23.05 0.48
N GLY A 242 -17.97 -22.99 0.32
CA GLY A 242 -18.76 -21.86 0.81
C GLY A 242 -18.60 -20.64 -0.09
N SER A 243 -18.74 -19.44 0.48
CA SER A 243 -18.40 -18.14 -0.11
C SER A 243 -17.14 -17.62 0.57
N LEU A 244 -16.21 -17.03 -0.18
CA LEU A 244 -14.98 -16.45 0.37
C LEU A 244 -15.16 -14.96 0.64
N CYS A 245 -14.82 -14.53 1.85
CA CYS A 245 -14.76 -13.13 2.26
C CYS A 245 -13.44 -12.47 1.86
N LEU A 246 -13.52 -11.32 1.18
CA LEU A 246 -12.40 -10.46 0.82
C LEU A 246 -12.54 -9.12 1.55
N GLN A 247 -11.58 -8.75 2.40
CA GLN A 247 -11.67 -7.55 3.23
C GLN A 247 -10.42 -6.66 3.18
N ASP A 248 -10.63 -5.36 3.04
CA ASP A 248 -9.61 -4.34 3.30
C ASP A 248 -9.12 -4.42 4.77
N GLY A 249 -7.87 -4.11 5.06
CA GLY A 249 -6.84 -3.60 4.14
C GLY A 249 -5.47 -3.55 4.79
N PRO A 250 -4.51 -2.80 4.22
CA PRO A 250 -3.13 -2.83 4.67
C PRO A 250 -2.88 -2.28 6.08
N ALA A 251 -3.82 -1.56 6.72
CA ALA A 251 -3.68 -0.96 8.05
C ALA A 251 -4.52 -1.59 9.18
N GLY A 252 -5.30 -2.64 8.91
CA GLY A 252 -6.24 -3.27 9.84
C GLY A 252 -7.43 -3.85 9.08
N ILE A 253 -8.51 -4.24 9.77
CA ILE A 253 -9.74 -4.68 9.11
C ILE A 253 -10.70 -3.48 8.92
N ARG A 254 -10.93 -3.06 7.68
CA ARG A 254 -11.80 -1.92 7.33
C ARG A 254 -13.27 -2.28 7.57
N PHE A 255 -14.06 -1.27 7.94
CA PHE A 255 -15.50 -1.38 8.26
C PHE A 255 -15.88 -2.44 9.32
N ALA A 256 -14.91 -2.95 10.08
CA ALA A 256 -15.15 -3.82 11.24
C ALA A 256 -15.11 -3.02 12.56
N ASP A 257 -15.68 -3.61 13.60
CA ASP A 257 -15.59 -3.18 14.99
C ASP A 257 -14.49 -3.94 15.75
N ASP A 258 -14.10 -3.43 16.93
CA ASP A 258 -13.19 -4.08 17.88
C ASP A 258 -11.94 -4.75 17.26
N ILE A 259 -11.30 -4.01 16.35
CA ILE A 259 -10.02 -4.30 15.65
C ILE A 259 -8.93 -3.29 16.04
N THR A 260 -7.69 -3.57 15.67
CA THR A 260 -6.56 -2.66 15.87
C THR A 260 -6.32 -1.82 14.60
N ALA A 261 -6.30 -0.49 14.74
CA ALA A 261 -5.79 0.38 13.69
C ALA A 261 -4.26 0.48 13.83
N PHE A 262 -3.54 -0.23 12.97
CA PHE A 262 -2.08 -0.35 12.97
C PHE A 262 -1.40 0.85 12.26
N PRO A 263 -0.13 1.16 12.59
CA PRO A 263 0.68 2.12 11.83
C PRO A 263 0.76 1.71 10.35
N ALA A 264 0.80 2.69 9.45
CA ALA A 264 0.79 2.46 8.00
C ALA A 264 2.05 1.77 7.47
N GLY A 265 2.02 1.28 6.23
CA GLY A 265 3.15 0.63 5.56
C GLY A 265 4.41 1.51 5.58
N VAL A 266 4.26 2.82 5.34
CA VAL A 266 5.39 3.75 5.35
C VAL A 266 6.02 3.91 6.74
N THR A 267 5.21 3.87 7.82
CA THR A 267 5.72 3.87 9.21
C THR A 267 6.44 2.56 9.54
N VAL A 268 5.97 1.43 9.01
CA VAL A 268 6.64 0.11 9.16
C VAL A 268 7.97 0.09 8.43
N ALA A 269 8.00 0.58 7.19
CA ALA A 269 9.23 0.73 6.43
C ALA A 269 10.22 1.63 7.15
N ALA A 270 9.75 2.74 7.73
CA ALA A 270 10.57 3.63 8.54
C ALA A 270 11.19 2.97 9.79
N THR A 271 10.66 1.83 10.27
CA THR A 271 11.34 1.04 11.31
C THR A 271 12.63 0.38 10.82
N TRP A 272 12.75 0.11 9.51
CA TRP A 272 13.77 -0.71 8.84
C TRP A 272 14.01 -2.07 9.52
N SER A 273 12.95 -2.71 10.01
CA SER A 273 13.05 -3.88 10.87
C SER A 273 12.19 -5.05 10.43
N LYS A 274 12.86 -6.13 10.02
CA LYS A 274 12.27 -7.42 9.61
C LYS A 274 11.35 -8.01 10.71
N TYR A 275 11.73 -7.86 11.98
CA TYR A 275 10.86 -8.23 13.12
C TYR A 275 9.54 -7.47 13.13
N HIS A 276 9.56 -6.15 12.94
CA HIS A 276 8.35 -5.31 12.98
C HIS A 276 7.43 -5.53 11.78
N MET A 277 8.01 -5.81 10.59
CA MET A 277 7.27 -6.26 9.41
C MET A 277 6.53 -7.57 9.69
N TYR A 278 7.23 -8.57 10.24
CA TYR A 278 6.64 -9.87 10.59
C TYR A 278 5.57 -9.75 11.69
N ALA A 279 5.87 -9.07 12.80
CA ALA A 279 4.96 -8.93 13.93
C ALA A 279 3.62 -8.27 13.53
N ARG A 280 3.67 -7.26 12.65
CA ARG A 280 2.47 -6.61 12.10
C ARG A 280 1.69 -7.51 11.14
N GLY A 281 2.36 -8.15 10.19
CA GLY A 281 1.68 -9.05 9.25
C GLY A 281 0.99 -10.20 9.97
N LYS A 282 1.62 -10.73 11.04
CA LYS A 282 1.04 -11.77 11.88
C LYS A 282 -0.18 -11.28 12.65
N ALA A 283 -0.10 -10.10 13.29
CA ALA A 283 -1.23 -9.50 13.99
C ALA A 283 -2.42 -9.22 13.05
N LEU A 284 -2.15 -8.73 11.83
CA LEU A 284 -3.17 -8.55 10.79
C LEU A 284 -3.81 -9.88 10.36
N GLY A 285 -3.01 -10.93 10.14
CA GLY A 285 -3.52 -12.28 9.82
C GLY A 285 -4.37 -12.86 10.94
N ALA A 286 -3.98 -12.66 12.20
CA ALA A 286 -4.73 -13.11 13.37
C ALA A 286 -6.08 -12.39 13.51
N GLU A 287 -6.12 -11.06 13.35
CA GLU A 287 -7.39 -10.30 13.39
C GLU A 287 -8.30 -10.63 12.21
N ALA A 288 -7.75 -10.74 11.00
CA ALA A 288 -8.48 -11.15 9.80
C ALA A 288 -9.14 -12.53 9.99
N ARG A 289 -8.37 -13.54 10.41
CA ARG A 289 -8.92 -14.89 10.66
C ARG A 289 -9.97 -14.89 11.76
N ALA A 290 -9.74 -14.16 12.86
CA ALA A 290 -10.68 -14.11 13.98
C ALA A 290 -12.00 -13.39 13.63
N LYS A 291 -12.01 -12.51 12.62
CA LYS A 291 -13.24 -11.95 12.02
C LYS A 291 -13.87 -12.82 10.91
N GLY A 292 -13.22 -13.92 10.50
CA GLY A 292 -13.67 -14.80 9.41
C GLY A 292 -13.23 -14.39 8.01
N VAL A 293 -12.26 -13.47 7.89
CA VAL A 293 -11.76 -12.97 6.59
C VAL A 293 -10.85 -14.00 5.94
N ASN A 294 -11.31 -14.63 4.85
CA ASN A 294 -10.51 -15.58 4.08
C ASN A 294 -9.30 -14.93 3.41
N ILE A 295 -9.50 -13.73 2.86
CA ILE A 295 -8.54 -13.03 1.99
C ILE A 295 -8.43 -11.57 2.46
N ILE A 296 -7.24 -11.16 2.91
CA ILE A 296 -6.97 -9.76 3.26
C ILE A 296 -6.39 -9.01 2.07
N LEU A 297 -6.90 -7.80 1.82
CA LEU A 297 -6.50 -6.97 0.67
C LEU A 297 -5.23 -6.15 0.98
N GLY A 298 -4.15 -6.86 1.31
CA GLY A 298 -2.82 -6.32 1.52
C GLY A 298 -1.75 -7.41 1.67
N PRO A 299 -0.45 -7.02 1.72
CA PRO A 299 0.06 -5.65 1.78
C PRO A 299 -0.01 -4.88 0.45
N CYS A 300 0.09 -3.54 0.55
CA CYS A 300 0.28 -2.68 -0.62
C CYS A 300 1.78 -2.55 -0.94
N ILE A 301 2.13 -2.72 -2.22
CA ILE A 301 3.47 -2.59 -2.81
C ILE A 301 3.45 -1.94 -4.22
N GLY A 302 2.29 -1.45 -4.63
CA GLY A 302 2.04 -0.65 -5.83
C GLY A 302 0.92 0.35 -5.49
N PRO A 303 1.15 1.68 -5.39
CA PRO A 303 2.33 2.43 -5.81
C PRO A 303 3.64 1.98 -5.18
N LEU A 304 4.69 1.90 -6.00
CA LEU A 304 6.06 1.83 -5.52
C LEU A 304 6.49 3.16 -4.89
N GLY A 305 5.86 4.27 -5.28
CA GLY A 305 6.11 5.61 -4.73
C GLY A 305 6.91 6.51 -5.66
N ARG A 306 6.73 6.39 -6.99
CA ARG A 306 7.43 7.19 -8.02
C ARG A 306 7.36 8.70 -7.75
N PHE A 307 6.16 9.19 -7.44
CA PHE A 307 5.91 10.61 -7.18
C PHE A 307 5.80 10.86 -5.66
N PRO A 308 6.52 11.83 -5.06
CA PRO A 308 6.40 12.14 -3.63
C PRO A 308 5.01 12.71 -3.25
N VAL A 309 4.23 13.21 -4.23
CA VAL A 309 2.85 13.71 -4.04
C VAL A 309 1.77 12.62 -4.23
N GLY A 310 2.13 11.40 -4.66
CA GLY A 310 1.19 10.32 -5.01
C GLY A 310 0.29 9.91 -3.83
N GLY A 311 -1.01 9.81 -4.07
CA GLY A 311 -2.03 9.75 -3.02
C GLY A 311 -1.96 8.55 -2.07
N ARG A 312 -1.44 7.40 -2.53
CA ARG A 312 -1.49 6.12 -1.80
C ARG A 312 -0.14 5.55 -1.39
N ASN A 313 0.96 6.28 -1.58
CA ASN A 313 2.32 5.82 -1.25
C ASN A 313 2.46 5.36 0.21
N TRP A 314 1.66 5.93 1.11
CA TRP A 314 1.65 5.64 2.53
C TRP A 314 1.12 4.24 2.90
N GLU A 315 0.29 3.63 2.05
CA GLU A 315 -0.13 2.23 2.19
C GLU A 315 1.04 1.27 1.95
N GLY A 316 1.95 1.65 1.05
CA GLY A 316 3.18 0.92 0.71
C GLY A 316 4.37 1.26 1.62
N PHE A 317 5.57 0.82 1.23
CA PHE A 317 6.74 0.75 2.13
C PHE A 317 7.87 1.74 1.78
N GLY A 318 7.55 2.96 1.33
CA GLY A 318 8.53 3.93 0.84
C GLY A 318 8.79 3.80 -0.66
N SER A 319 9.96 4.22 -1.16
CA SER A 319 10.23 4.38 -2.61
C SER A 319 11.32 3.49 -3.21
N ASP A 320 12.00 2.64 -2.44
CA ASP A 320 13.00 1.69 -2.96
C ASP A 320 12.44 0.25 -3.10
N PRO A 321 12.64 -0.43 -4.26
CA PRO A 321 12.11 -1.76 -4.53
C PRO A 321 12.71 -2.89 -3.68
N TYR A 322 13.94 -2.76 -3.17
CA TYR A 322 14.51 -3.78 -2.30
C TYR A 322 13.92 -3.66 -0.90
N LEU A 323 13.80 -2.44 -0.35
CA LEU A 323 13.10 -2.20 0.92
C LEU A 323 11.63 -2.64 0.84
N GLN A 324 10.93 -2.24 -0.22
CA GLN A 324 9.56 -2.67 -0.50
C GLN A 324 9.44 -4.19 -0.66
N GLY A 325 10.34 -4.85 -1.40
CA GLY A 325 10.30 -6.30 -1.61
C GLY A 325 10.56 -7.13 -0.35
N VAL A 326 11.52 -6.72 0.49
CA VAL A 326 11.76 -7.37 1.80
C VAL A 326 10.54 -7.18 2.72
N ALA A 327 9.95 -5.99 2.74
CA ALA A 327 8.74 -5.72 3.51
C ALA A 327 7.53 -6.53 2.99
N ALA A 328 7.41 -6.70 1.68
CA ALA A 328 6.38 -7.49 1.01
C ALA A 328 6.41 -8.95 1.49
N GLY A 329 7.52 -9.64 1.22
CA GLY A 329 7.65 -11.07 1.50
C GLY A 329 7.44 -11.41 2.96
N ILE A 330 8.08 -10.67 3.87
CA ILE A 330 7.96 -10.88 5.32
C ILE A 330 6.53 -10.61 5.83
N THR A 331 5.85 -9.59 5.32
CA THR A 331 4.46 -9.30 5.71
C THR A 331 3.50 -10.39 5.19
N ILE A 332 3.75 -10.90 3.99
CA ILE A 332 2.97 -11.97 3.35
C ILE A 332 3.15 -13.30 4.09
N GLU A 333 4.39 -13.73 4.34
CA GLU A 333 4.70 -14.91 5.16
C GLU A 333 4.00 -14.85 6.52
N ALA A 334 4.01 -13.69 7.17
CA ALA A 334 3.41 -13.49 8.48
C ALA A 334 1.88 -13.58 8.46
N ILE A 335 1.20 -12.93 7.50
CA ILE A 335 -0.26 -13.04 7.30
C ILE A 335 -0.65 -14.50 7.02
N GLN A 336 0.06 -15.13 6.09
CA GLN A 336 -0.25 -16.49 5.64
C GLN A 336 0.08 -17.56 6.71
N SER A 337 0.99 -17.27 7.64
CA SER A 337 1.26 -18.16 8.79
C SER A 337 0.07 -18.34 9.75
N GLU A 338 -0.89 -17.41 9.75
CA GLU A 338 -2.15 -17.54 10.51
C GLU A 338 -3.26 -18.25 9.70
N GLY A 339 -3.04 -18.53 8.42
CA GLY A 339 -4.00 -19.19 7.52
C GLY A 339 -4.89 -18.24 6.71
N VAL A 340 -4.60 -16.94 6.68
CA VAL A 340 -5.29 -15.95 5.84
C VAL A 340 -4.56 -15.79 4.51
N ILE A 341 -5.30 -15.65 3.41
CA ILE A 341 -4.71 -15.40 2.09
C ILE A 341 -4.28 -13.94 2.00
N ALA A 342 -2.99 -13.68 1.80
CA ALA A 342 -2.47 -12.34 1.56
C ALA A 342 -2.66 -11.93 0.09
N THR A 343 -2.88 -10.65 -0.15
CA THR A 343 -3.08 -10.09 -1.50
C THR A 343 -2.09 -8.97 -1.75
N ALA A 344 -1.06 -9.23 -2.57
CA ALA A 344 -0.14 -8.18 -3.00
C ALA A 344 -0.84 -7.24 -4.01
N LYS A 345 -0.96 -5.95 -3.66
CA LYS A 345 -1.69 -4.93 -4.46
C LYS A 345 -0.87 -3.65 -4.67
N HIS A 346 -1.05 -2.86 -5.72
CA HIS A 346 -1.92 -3.04 -6.89
C HIS A 346 -1.03 -3.25 -8.13
N TYR A 347 -1.24 -4.35 -8.87
CA TYR A 347 -0.39 -4.82 -9.96
C TYR A 347 -0.89 -4.29 -11.32
N ILE A 348 -0.24 -3.32 -11.97
CA ILE A 348 1.01 -2.64 -11.60
C ILE A 348 1.05 -1.23 -12.21
N GLY A 349 1.87 -0.34 -11.62
CA GLY A 349 2.09 1.01 -12.14
C GLY A 349 1.01 2.04 -11.79
N ASN A 350 0.18 1.77 -10.78
CA ASN A 350 -0.78 2.74 -10.21
C ASN A 350 -0.06 3.76 -9.30
N GLU A 351 0.90 4.49 -9.88
CA GLU A 351 1.78 5.42 -9.14
C GLU A 351 1.11 6.76 -8.77
N GLN A 352 -0.04 7.08 -9.37
CA GLN A 352 -0.84 8.26 -9.09
C GLN A 352 -2.34 7.94 -9.11
N GLU A 353 -3.12 8.73 -8.37
CA GLU A 353 -4.56 8.56 -8.30
C GLU A 353 -5.31 9.36 -9.38
N ARG A 354 -4.71 10.46 -9.88
CA ARG A 354 -5.26 11.28 -10.96
C ARG A 354 -5.51 10.43 -12.21
N PHE A 355 -6.75 10.40 -12.65
CA PHE A 355 -7.23 9.65 -13.83
C PHE A 355 -7.12 8.11 -13.74
N ARG A 356 -6.97 7.55 -12.53
CA ARG A 356 -7.00 6.08 -12.32
C ARG A 356 -8.31 5.43 -12.74
N GLN A 357 -9.44 6.13 -12.61
CA GLN A 357 -10.78 5.68 -13.04
C GLN A 357 -11.51 6.77 -13.84
N VAL A 358 -12.26 6.34 -14.86
CA VAL A 358 -12.99 7.23 -15.79
C VAL A 358 -14.12 8.00 -15.09
N PHE A 359 -14.90 7.37 -14.22
CA PHE A 359 -16.01 8.06 -13.54
C PHE A 359 -15.50 9.11 -12.53
N GLU A 360 -14.40 8.80 -11.82
CA GLU A 360 -13.72 9.75 -10.93
C GLU A 360 -13.22 10.96 -11.72
N ALA A 361 -12.47 10.73 -12.81
CA ALA A 361 -11.96 11.80 -13.67
C ALA A 361 -13.08 12.73 -14.19
N ARG A 362 -14.21 12.16 -14.60
CA ARG A 362 -15.37 12.93 -15.09
C ARG A 362 -16.06 13.71 -13.97
N ALA A 363 -16.24 13.11 -12.78
CA ALA A 363 -16.78 13.80 -11.62
C ALA A 363 -15.86 14.95 -11.14
N GLN A 364 -14.55 14.79 -11.32
CA GLN A 364 -13.50 15.77 -11.02
C GLN A 364 -13.30 16.82 -12.14
N GLY A 365 -14.23 16.91 -13.10
CA GLY A 365 -14.28 17.99 -14.10
C GLY A 365 -13.70 17.67 -15.49
N TRP A 366 -13.32 16.42 -15.77
CA TRP A 366 -12.65 16.03 -17.03
C TRP A 366 -13.55 15.15 -17.93
N PRO A 367 -14.61 15.70 -18.55
CA PRO A 367 -15.62 14.93 -19.29
C PRO A 367 -15.06 14.19 -20.51
N ASN A 368 -13.95 14.67 -21.07
CA ASN A 368 -13.34 14.14 -22.29
C ASN A 368 -12.42 12.92 -22.05
N VAL A 369 -12.20 12.52 -20.79
CA VAL A 369 -11.47 11.28 -20.48
C VAL A 369 -12.36 10.09 -20.87
N THR A 370 -11.87 9.24 -21.76
CA THR A 370 -12.59 8.06 -22.29
C THR A 370 -12.23 6.79 -21.55
N GLU A 371 -10.94 6.59 -21.24
CA GLU A 371 -10.38 5.42 -20.56
C GLU A 371 -9.43 5.88 -19.44
N SER A 372 -9.10 5.02 -18.48
CA SER A 372 -8.13 5.34 -17.42
C SER A 372 -6.73 5.60 -17.96
N ILE A 373 -5.91 6.30 -17.17
CA ILE A 373 -4.51 6.61 -17.46
C ILE A 373 -3.70 5.38 -17.85
N SER A 374 -2.82 5.54 -18.84
CA SER A 374 -1.81 4.55 -19.20
C SER A 374 -0.43 4.93 -18.64
N SER A 375 0.02 4.14 -17.68
CA SER A 375 1.40 4.14 -17.18
C SER A 375 2.27 3.41 -18.19
N ASN A 376 3.06 4.13 -18.97
CA ASN A 376 3.86 3.60 -20.07
C ASN A 376 5.27 3.28 -19.58
N ILE A 377 5.54 1.99 -19.37
CA ILE A 377 6.73 1.47 -18.68
C ILE A 377 7.57 0.63 -19.65
N GLY A 378 8.87 0.92 -19.73
CA GLY A 378 9.86 0.11 -20.46
C GLY A 378 10.17 -1.21 -19.76
N ASP A 379 10.61 -2.23 -20.52
CA ASP A 379 10.66 -3.61 -20.02
C ASP A 379 11.73 -3.77 -18.92
N ARG A 380 12.91 -3.16 -19.07
CA ARG A 380 13.93 -3.13 -18.02
C ARG A 380 13.48 -2.36 -16.78
N THR A 381 12.81 -1.22 -16.97
CA THR A 381 12.24 -0.42 -15.88
C THR A 381 11.17 -1.19 -15.10
N LEU A 382 10.38 -2.03 -15.78
CA LEU A 382 9.44 -2.94 -15.12
C LEU A 382 10.21 -3.91 -14.20
N HIS A 383 11.17 -4.67 -14.73
CA HIS A 383 11.84 -5.76 -13.98
C HIS A 383 12.79 -5.28 -12.87
N GLU A 384 13.56 -4.19 -13.07
CA GLU A 384 14.54 -3.67 -12.09
C GLU A 384 13.97 -2.69 -11.05
N LEU A 385 12.70 -2.28 -11.19
CA LEU A 385 12.06 -1.30 -10.30
C LEU A 385 10.67 -1.79 -9.85
N TYR A 386 9.63 -1.60 -10.65
CA TYR A 386 8.23 -1.79 -10.21
C TYR A 386 7.85 -3.25 -9.92
N LEU A 387 8.38 -4.19 -10.69
CA LEU A 387 8.08 -5.62 -10.56
C LEU A 387 8.83 -6.28 -9.40
N TRP A 388 9.97 -5.72 -8.98
CA TRP A 388 10.87 -6.36 -8.02
C TRP A 388 10.16 -6.70 -6.68
N PRO A 389 9.34 -5.82 -6.07
CA PRO A 389 8.56 -6.18 -4.88
C PRO A 389 7.57 -7.32 -5.12
N PHE A 390 6.91 -7.37 -6.29
CA PHE A 390 6.01 -8.46 -6.65
C PHE A 390 6.76 -9.78 -6.89
N ALA A 391 7.98 -9.74 -7.43
CA ALA A 391 8.83 -10.92 -7.55
C ALA A 391 9.22 -11.50 -6.19
N GLU A 392 9.58 -10.66 -5.21
CA GLU A 392 9.80 -11.11 -3.82
C GLU A 392 8.49 -11.60 -3.17
N ALA A 393 7.34 -10.98 -3.48
CA ALA A 393 6.02 -11.41 -3.00
C ALA A 393 5.63 -12.82 -3.50
N VAL A 394 5.89 -13.12 -4.78
CA VAL A 394 5.67 -14.45 -5.35
C VAL A 394 6.70 -15.46 -4.84
N HIS A 395 7.96 -15.04 -4.61
CA HIS A 395 8.98 -15.88 -3.96
C HIS A 395 8.57 -16.28 -2.53
N ALA A 396 7.94 -15.37 -1.79
CA ALA A 396 7.32 -15.61 -0.47
C ALA A 396 6.00 -16.41 -0.53
N GLY A 397 5.61 -16.91 -1.71
CA GLY A 397 4.43 -17.77 -1.89
C GLY A 397 3.10 -17.06 -1.66
N VAL A 398 2.96 -15.79 -2.05
CA VAL A 398 1.69 -15.05 -1.93
C VAL A 398 0.53 -15.78 -2.63
N GLY A 399 -0.63 -15.86 -1.97
CA GLY A 399 -1.79 -16.57 -2.48
C GLY A 399 -2.62 -15.79 -3.50
N ALA A 400 -2.62 -14.45 -3.41
CA ALA A 400 -3.39 -13.60 -4.30
C ALA A 400 -2.61 -12.36 -4.79
N ILE A 401 -2.95 -11.91 -5.99
CA ILE A 401 -2.49 -10.65 -6.60
C ILE A 401 -3.72 -9.85 -6.98
N MET A 402 -3.75 -8.55 -6.66
CA MET A 402 -4.80 -7.64 -7.14
C MET A 402 -4.27 -6.82 -8.31
N CYS A 403 -4.90 -6.92 -9.49
CA CYS A 403 -4.57 -6.09 -10.64
C CYS A 403 -5.22 -4.70 -10.54
N SER A 404 -4.51 -3.66 -11.01
CA SER A 404 -4.84 -2.25 -10.78
C SER A 404 -5.81 -1.62 -11.80
N TYR A 405 -6.31 -0.42 -11.46
CA TYR A 405 -7.20 0.38 -12.31
C TYR A 405 -6.54 0.97 -13.56
N ASN A 406 -5.24 1.30 -13.48
CA ASN A 406 -4.54 1.92 -14.59
C ASN A 406 -4.36 0.95 -15.77
N GLN A 407 -4.17 1.53 -16.95
CA GLN A 407 -3.59 0.82 -18.07
C GLN A 407 -2.06 0.80 -17.92
N VAL A 408 -1.44 -0.23 -18.49
CA VAL A 408 0.01 -0.25 -18.74
C VAL A 408 0.22 -0.47 -20.24
N ASN A 409 0.94 0.43 -20.90
CA ASN A 409 1.16 0.40 -22.35
C ASN A 409 -0.17 0.25 -23.13
N ASN A 410 -1.17 1.07 -22.79
CA ASN A 410 -2.54 1.09 -23.34
C ASN A 410 -3.28 -0.26 -23.32
N SER A 411 -3.08 -1.03 -22.24
CA SER A 411 -3.97 -2.12 -21.86
C SER A 411 -4.17 -2.16 -20.34
N TYR A 412 -5.42 -2.05 -19.89
CA TYR A 412 -5.85 -2.16 -18.49
C TYR A 412 -5.21 -3.36 -17.78
N ALA A 413 -4.62 -3.15 -16.61
CA ALA A 413 -3.80 -4.17 -15.95
C ALA A 413 -4.54 -5.50 -15.74
N CYS A 414 -5.82 -5.47 -15.37
CA CYS A 414 -6.69 -6.64 -15.23
C CYS A 414 -7.08 -7.39 -16.51
N GLN A 415 -6.62 -6.93 -17.67
CA GLN A 415 -6.71 -7.65 -18.95
C GLN A 415 -5.42 -7.50 -19.78
N ASN A 416 -4.31 -7.16 -19.14
CA ASN A 416 -3.02 -7.00 -19.80
C ASN A 416 -2.30 -8.34 -19.90
N SER A 417 -2.51 -9.04 -21.02
CA SER A 417 -2.00 -10.40 -21.21
C SER A 417 -0.48 -10.52 -21.05
N TYR A 418 0.32 -9.52 -21.42
CA TYR A 418 1.77 -9.58 -21.16
C TYR A 418 2.08 -9.59 -19.67
N LEU A 419 1.49 -8.68 -18.89
CA LEU A 419 1.75 -8.57 -17.46
C LEU A 419 1.21 -9.75 -16.65
N LEU A 420 0.00 -10.22 -16.97
CA LEU A 420 -0.67 -11.28 -16.20
C LEU A 420 -0.26 -12.68 -16.66
N ASN A 421 -0.22 -12.95 -17.97
CA ASN A 421 0.20 -14.26 -18.48
C ASN A 421 1.72 -14.36 -18.54
N GLY A 422 2.38 -13.46 -19.27
CA GLY A 422 3.82 -13.56 -19.55
C GLY A 422 4.69 -13.34 -18.30
N VAL A 423 4.57 -12.17 -17.67
CA VAL A 423 5.42 -11.78 -16.54
C VAL A 423 4.99 -12.50 -15.25
N LEU A 424 3.74 -12.33 -14.80
CA LEU A 424 3.31 -12.86 -13.50
C LEU A 424 3.20 -14.39 -13.48
N LYS A 425 2.48 -14.99 -14.44
CA LYS A 425 2.17 -16.43 -14.41
C LYS A 425 3.21 -17.34 -15.08
N ASP A 426 3.94 -16.87 -16.10
CA ASP A 426 4.97 -17.68 -16.79
C ASP A 426 6.37 -17.44 -16.21
N GLU A 427 6.82 -16.19 -16.15
CA GLU A 427 8.17 -15.84 -15.66
C GLU A 427 8.28 -15.94 -14.14
N LEU A 428 7.53 -15.13 -13.39
CA LEU A 428 7.55 -15.14 -11.92
C LEU A 428 6.93 -16.41 -11.31
N GLY A 429 6.36 -17.29 -12.14
CA GLY A 429 5.84 -18.59 -11.72
C GLY A 429 4.66 -18.53 -10.77
N PHE A 430 3.86 -17.45 -10.78
CA PHE A 430 2.76 -17.26 -9.82
C PHE A 430 1.71 -18.37 -9.89
N GLN A 431 1.59 -19.13 -8.79
CA GLN A 431 0.64 -20.24 -8.64
C GLN A 431 -0.68 -19.85 -7.95
N GLY A 432 -0.78 -18.65 -7.36
CA GLY A 432 -2.01 -18.14 -6.76
C GLY A 432 -3.04 -17.66 -7.80
N PHE A 433 -4.01 -16.87 -7.35
CA PHE A 433 -5.05 -16.29 -8.22
C PHE A 433 -4.96 -14.75 -8.34
N VAL A 434 -5.32 -14.23 -9.52
CA VAL A 434 -5.39 -12.78 -9.80
C VAL A 434 -6.84 -12.29 -9.63
N MET A 435 -7.07 -11.36 -8.71
CA MET A 435 -8.34 -10.64 -8.57
C MET A 435 -8.27 -9.25 -9.20
N SER A 436 -9.41 -8.68 -9.62
CA SER A 436 -9.51 -7.25 -9.93
C SER A 436 -9.58 -6.39 -8.67
N ASP A 437 -9.05 -5.17 -8.76
CA ASP A 437 -9.51 -4.06 -7.91
C ASP A 437 -10.98 -3.68 -8.27
N TRP A 438 -11.64 -2.87 -7.45
CA TRP A 438 -13.10 -2.71 -7.43
C TRP A 438 -13.62 -1.90 -8.63
N LEU A 439 -14.14 -2.61 -9.65
CA LEU A 439 -14.46 -2.11 -11.01
C LEU A 439 -13.25 -1.96 -11.96
N ALA A 440 -12.07 -2.52 -11.65
CA ALA A 440 -10.96 -2.65 -12.60
C ALA A 440 -11.18 -3.73 -13.68
N HIS A 441 -12.31 -4.42 -13.64
CA HIS A 441 -12.70 -5.42 -14.63
C HIS A 441 -13.48 -4.78 -15.78
N HIS A 442 -12.98 -4.88 -17.02
CA HIS A 442 -13.54 -4.12 -18.16
C HIS A 442 -14.03 -4.97 -19.34
N SER A 443 -13.83 -6.30 -19.34
CA SER A 443 -14.30 -7.21 -20.39
C SER A 443 -14.37 -8.67 -19.93
N GLY A 444 -15.36 -9.45 -20.38
CA GLY A 444 -15.57 -10.83 -19.93
C GLY A 444 -14.53 -11.85 -20.42
N VAL A 445 -14.65 -12.32 -21.66
CA VAL A 445 -13.74 -13.35 -22.22
C VAL A 445 -12.30 -12.86 -22.34
N ALA A 446 -12.07 -11.57 -22.63
CA ALA A 446 -10.73 -11.05 -22.82
C ALA A 446 -9.93 -10.94 -21.52
N SER A 447 -10.52 -10.51 -20.38
CA SER A 447 -9.82 -10.58 -19.07
C SER A 447 -9.51 -12.03 -18.67
N ALA A 448 -10.45 -12.94 -18.92
CA ALA A 448 -10.30 -14.37 -18.64
C ALA A 448 -9.13 -14.98 -19.42
N LEU A 449 -9.04 -14.75 -20.75
CA LEU A 449 -7.92 -15.21 -21.57
C LEU A 449 -6.61 -14.49 -21.25
N ALA A 450 -6.67 -13.20 -20.89
CA ALA A 450 -5.51 -12.39 -20.53
C ALA A 450 -4.91 -12.73 -19.17
N GLY A 451 -5.59 -13.51 -18.33
CA GLY A 451 -5.01 -14.14 -17.15
C GLY A 451 -5.63 -13.79 -15.81
N MET A 452 -6.70 -12.98 -15.76
CA MET A 452 -7.43 -12.74 -14.51
C MET A 452 -8.15 -14.02 -14.04
N ASP A 453 -8.33 -14.21 -12.73
CA ASP A 453 -8.97 -15.39 -12.12
C ASP A 453 -10.21 -15.06 -11.26
N MET A 454 -10.32 -13.84 -10.74
CA MET A 454 -11.42 -13.42 -9.87
C MET A 454 -11.89 -11.98 -10.19
N SER A 455 -13.20 -11.79 -10.32
CA SER A 455 -13.85 -10.50 -10.64
C SER A 455 -14.49 -9.90 -9.38
N MET A 456 -14.01 -8.73 -8.93
CA MET A 456 -14.49 -8.05 -7.72
C MET A 456 -14.92 -6.59 -7.97
N PRO A 457 -16.00 -6.11 -7.31
CA PRO A 457 -16.91 -6.86 -6.42
C PRO A 457 -17.88 -7.79 -7.17
N GLY A 458 -17.84 -7.83 -8.51
CA GLY A 458 -18.67 -8.67 -9.38
C GLY A 458 -19.42 -7.86 -10.44
N ASP A 459 -19.79 -6.62 -10.11
CA ASP A 459 -20.46 -5.65 -10.98
C ASP A 459 -19.62 -5.32 -12.23
N ALA A 460 -20.31 -4.89 -13.30
CA ALA A 460 -19.66 -4.54 -14.56
C ALA A 460 -19.08 -3.13 -14.57
N LYS A 461 -19.92 -2.09 -14.72
CA LYS A 461 -19.47 -0.71 -14.94
C LYS A 461 -19.77 0.22 -13.79
N PHE A 462 -20.80 -0.07 -13.00
CA PHE A 462 -21.20 0.72 -11.85
C PHE A 462 -21.61 -0.21 -10.72
N PHE A 463 -21.25 0.12 -9.48
CA PHE A 463 -21.74 -0.62 -8.32
C PHE A 463 -23.28 -0.62 -8.28
N LEU A 464 -23.88 -1.78 -7.98
CA LEU A 464 -25.33 -1.96 -7.79
C LEU A 464 -26.18 -1.77 -9.06
N ASP A 465 -25.59 -1.78 -10.26
CA ASP A 465 -26.34 -1.78 -11.53
C ASP A 465 -27.03 -3.14 -11.80
N GLY A 466 -26.44 -4.24 -11.31
CA GLY A 466 -26.94 -5.60 -11.51
C GLY A 466 -26.46 -6.26 -12.80
N GLU A 467 -25.52 -5.64 -13.51
CA GLU A 467 -24.83 -6.17 -14.69
C GLU A 467 -23.48 -6.76 -14.28
N THR A 468 -23.00 -7.79 -14.98
CA THR A 468 -21.67 -8.39 -14.71
C THR A 468 -20.97 -8.85 -15.98
N TYR A 469 -19.66 -8.60 -16.03
CA TYR A 469 -18.79 -9.10 -17.11
C TYR A 469 -18.58 -10.62 -17.04
N TRP A 470 -18.70 -11.23 -15.85
CA TRP A 470 -18.62 -12.67 -15.61
C TRP A 470 -19.96 -13.22 -15.08
N GLY A 471 -20.00 -14.02 -14.02
CA GLY A 471 -21.24 -14.66 -13.57
C GLY A 471 -21.90 -15.46 -14.70
N SER A 472 -23.20 -15.25 -14.92
CA SER A 472 -23.93 -15.85 -16.05
C SER A 472 -23.25 -15.62 -17.41
N SER A 473 -22.58 -14.48 -17.61
CA SER A 473 -21.85 -14.16 -18.84
C SER A 473 -20.62 -15.06 -19.02
N LEU A 474 -19.94 -15.46 -17.93
CA LEU A 474 -18.81 -16.39 -17.96
C LEU A 474 -19.26 -17.83 -18.23
N THR A 475 -20.35 -18.26 -17.60
CA THR A 475 -21.03 -19.54 -17.91
C THR A 475 -21.44 -19.59 -19.38
N GLU A 476 -22.06 -18.51 -19.90
CA GLU A 476 -22.46 -18.41 -21.31
C GLU A 476 -21.26 -18.58 -22.24
N SER A 477 -20.14 -17.90 -21.94
CA SER A 477 -18.88 -17.99 -22.69
C SER A 477 -18.28 -19.39 -22.74
N VAL A 478 -18.45 -20.20 -21.70
CA VAL A 478 -18.00 -21.60 -21.69
C VAL A 478 -18.93 -22.48 -22.53
N VAL A 479 -20.26 -22.44 -22.31
CA VAL A 479 -21.17 -23.31 -23.07
C VAL A 479 -21.30 -22.92 -24.55
N ASN A 480 -21.11 -21.64 -24.90
CA ASN A 480 -21.03 -21.19 -26.29
C ASN A 480 -19.63 -21.37 -26.93
N LYS A 481 -18.65 -21.90 -26.18
CA LYS A 481 -17.28 -22.24 -26.62
C LYS A 481 -16.42 -21.05 -27.08
N THR A 482 -16.69 -19.86 -26.55
CA THR A 482 -15.82 -18.67 -26.71
C THR A 482 -14.73 -18.59 -25.64
N LEU A 483 -14.90 -19.28 -24.50
CA LEU A 483 -13.88 -19.50 -23.49
C LEU A 483 -13.64 -21.01 -23.32
N PRO A 484 -12.39 -21.52 -23.43
CA PRO A 484 -12.08 -22.91 -23.13
C PRO A 484 -12.39 -23.28 -21.67
N ILE A 485 -12.98 -24.46 -21.45
CA ILE A 485 -13.32 -24.95 -20.10
C ILE A 485 -12.07 -25.05 -19.21
N GLU A 486 -10.93 -25.43 -19.79
CA GLU A 486 -9.65 -25.54 -19.10
C GLU A 486 -9.14 -24.20 -18.55
N ARG A 487 -9.62 -23.07 -19.11
CA ARG A 487 -9.30 -21.75 -18.56
C ARG A 487 -10.10 -21.46 -17.30
N LEU A 488 -11.40 -21.77 -17.28
CA LEU A 488 -12.25 -21.66 -16.09
C LEU A 488 -11.78 -22.63 -14.98
N ASP A 489 -11.41 -23.86 -15.37
CA ASP A 489 -10.83 -24.83 -14.45
C ASP A 489 -9.55 -24.33 -13.79
N ASP A 490 -8.64 -23.70 -14.53
CA ASP A 490 -7.43 -23.10 -13.94
C ASP A 490 -7.74 -21.97 -12.95
N MET A 491 -8.76 -21.13 -13.20
CA MET A 491 -9.19 -20.12 -12.22
C MET A 491 -9.68 -20.79 -10.91
N ALA A 492 -10.57 -21.78 -11.04
CA ALA A 492 -11.13 -22.51 -9.91
C ALA A 492 -10.05 -23.30 -9.15
N LEU A 493 -9.08 -23.89 -9.86
CA LEU A 493 -7.91 -24.56 -9.28
C LEU A 493 -7.01 -23.59 -8.53
N ARG A 494 -6.68 -22.42 -9.08
CA ARG A 494 -5.86 -21.38 -8.41
C ARG A 494 -6.49 -20.93 -7.10
N ILE A 495 -7.80 -20.68 -7.10
CA ILE A 495 -8.56 -20.28 -5.91
C ILE A 495 -8.61 -21.43 -4.89
N ALA A 496 -9.01 -22.63 -5.31
CA ALA A 496 -9.15 -23.79 -4.42
C ALA A 496 -7.80 -24.28 -3.85
N ALA A 497 -6.72 -24.27 -4.65
CA ALA A 497 -5.38 -24.63 -4.19
C ALA A 497 -4.84 -23.62 -3.19
N THR A 498 -5.11 -22.32 -3.37
CA THR A 498 -4.75 -21.28 -2.41
C THR A 498 -5.51 -21.45 -1.08
N TRP A 499 -6.82 -21.67 -1.15
CA TRP A 499 -7.67 -21.98 0.01
C TRP A 499 -7.22 -23.26 0.76
N ILE A 500 -6.75 -24.27 0.02
CA ILE A 500 -6.18 -25.50 0.59
C ILE A 500 -4.81 -25.25 1.23
N LYS A 501 -3.90 -24.53 0.54
CA LYS A 501 -2.54 -24.22 1.00
C LYS A 501 -2.53 -23.41 2.30
N MET A 502 -3.47 -22.47 2.46
CA MET A 502 -3.66 -21.72 3.71
C MET A 502 -4.48 -22.46 4.78
N GLY A 503 -4.85 -23.73 4.53
CA GLY A 503 -5.50 -24.60 5.52
C GLY A 503 -6.96 -24.29 5.83
N GLN A 504 -7.62 -23.43 5.05
CA GLN A 504 -8.97 -22.91 5.33
C GLN A 504 -10.08 -23.96 5.15
N HIS A 505 -9.77 -25.12 4.58
CA HIS A 505 -10.64 -26.29 4.40
C HIS A 505 -10.87 -27.12 5.68
N LYS A 506 -10.55 -26.56 6.86
CA LYS A 506 -10.59 -27.21 8.18
C LYS A 506 -11.39 -26.32 9.13
N ASP A 507 -10.78 -25.91 10.24
CA ASP A 507 -11.37 -25.06 11.27
C ASP A 507 -11.11 -23.57 10.97
N PHE A 508 -11.74 -23.06 9.90
CA PHE A 508 -11.75 -21.64 9.57
C PHE A 508 -13.02 -20.96 10.12
N PRO A 509 -12.93 -19.78 10.77
CA PRO A 509 -14.10 -19.12 11.31
C PRO A 509 -15.05 -18.57 10.24
N GLU A 510 -16.36 -18.59 10.56
CA GLU A 510 -17.38 -17.85 9.81
C GLU A 510 -17.21 -16.32 9.98
N VAL A 511 -17.76 -15.54 9.05
CA VAL A 511 -17.67 -14.07 9.08
C VAL A 511 -18.54 -13.49 10.20
N SER A 512 -17.93 -12.73 11.12
CA SER A 512 -18.58 -12.26 12.37
C SER A 512 -19.00 -10.78 12.37
N PHE A 513 -18.98 -10.12 11.21
CA PHE A 513 -19.23 -8.68 11.06
C PHE A 513 -19.82 -8.32 9.69
N SER A 514 -20.29 -7.08 9.54
CA SER A 514 -20.85 -6.54 8.29
C SER A 514 -20.24 -5.19 7.95
N SER A 515 -19.66 -5.10 6.76
CA SER A 515 -19.04 -3.87 6.23
C SER A 515 -20.01 -2.69 6.03
N TRP A 516 -21.32 -2.92 6.16
CA TRP A 516 -22.36 -1.99 5.70
C TRP A 516 -23.24 -1.45 6.83
N THR A 517 -23.10 -1.96 8.05
CA THR A 517 -23.87 -1.51 9.21
C THR A 517 -23.13 -1.80 10.51
N LYS A 518 -23.23 -0.89 11.49
CA LYS A 518 -22.71 -1.07 12.86
C LYS A 518 -23.78 -1.55 13.84
N GLN A 519 -24.93 -2.02 13.33
CA GLN A 519 -26.02 -2.58 14.12
C GLN A 519 -25.85 -4.09 14.21
N GLN A 520 -26.26 -4.68 15.33
CA GLN A 520 -26.22 -6.15 15.52
C GLN A 520 -27.00 -6.89 14.43
N SER A 521 -28.14 -6.32 14.01
CA SER A 521 -28.98 -6.87 12.95
C SER A 521 -29.11 -5.90 11.77
N GLY A 522 -29.23 -6.46 10.58
CA GLY A 522 -29.34 -5.72 9.32
C GLY A 522 -29.75 -6.66 8.19
N PHE A 523 -29.79 -6.16 6.94
CA PHE A 523 -29.99 -7.04 5.79
C PHE A 523 -28.74 -7.88 5.53
N VAL A 524 -28.92 -9.18 5.30
CA VAL A 524 -27.82 -10.08 4.87
C VAL A 524 -27.23 -9.64 3.52
N TYR A 525 -28.06 -8.99 2.69
CA TYR A 525 -27.73 -8.51 1.34
C TYR A 525 -28.07 -7.02 1.21
N GLN A 526 -27.29 -6.15 1.84
CA GLN A 526 -27.59 -4.71 1.97
C GLN A 526 -27.84 -4.03 0.60
N GLY A 527 -27.13 -4.41 -0.46
CA GLY A 527 -27.28 -3.89 -1.83
C GLY A 527 -28.61 -4.21 -2.52
N THR A 528 -29.45 -5.06 -1.93
CA THR A 528 -30.85 -5.28 -2.38
C THR A 528 -31.79 -4.14 -1.98
N PHE A 529 -31.42 -3.36 -0.95
CA PHE A 529 -32.28 -2.45 -0.19
C PHE A 529 -33.54 -3.09 0.44
N SER A 530 -33.74 -4.41 0.30
CA SER A 530 -34.89 -5.16 0.80
C SER A 530 -34.64 -6.67 0.70
N GLY A 531 -34.66 -7.38 1.82
CA GLY A 531 -34.35 -8.81 1.86
C GLY A 531 -34.50 -9.44 3.24
N PRO A 532 -33.95 -10.64 3.46
CA PRO A 532 -33.85 -11.22 4.80
C PRO A 532 -32.99 -10.32 5.70
N MET A 533 -33.45 -10.15 6.94
CA MET A 533 -32.65 -9.57 8.02
C MET A 533 -32.27 -10.67 9.00
N ASP A 534 -31.05 -10.60 9.52
CA ASP A 534 -30.52 -11.51 10.53
C ASP A 534 -29.57 -10.76 11.48
N VAL A 535 -28.90 -11.47 12.40
CA VAL A 535 -27.67 -10.98 13.03
C VAL A 535 -26.57 -10.90 11.98
N VAL A 536 -25.90 -9.75 11.90
CA VAL A 536 -24.84 -9.46 10.93
C VAL A 536 -23.58 -8.85 11.57
N ASN A 537 -23.58 -8.62 12.88
CA ASN A 537 -22.39 -8.29 13.68
C ASN A 537 -22.46 -9.00 15.03
N ASP A 538 -21.43 -9.76 15.37
CA ASP A 538 -21.28 -10.44 16.67
C ASP A 538 -20.42 -9.67 17.68
N PHE A 539 -19.79 -8.56 17.25
CA PHE A 539 -18.90 -7.72 18.07
C PHE A 539 -17.72 -8.49 18.71
N VAL A 540 -17.12 -9.40 17.93
CA VAL A 540 -15.96 -10.19 18.37
C VAL A 540 -14.73 -9.28 18.51
N ASP A 541 -14.22 -9.12 19.73
CA ASP A 541 -12.95 -8.43 19.99
C ASP A 541 -11.77 -9.30 19.58
N VAL A 542 -10.99 -8.82 18.60
CA VAL A 542 -9.84 -9.55 18.03
C VAL A 542 -8.49 -8.92 18.38
N ARG A 543 -8.48 -7.79 19.10
CA ARG A 543 -7.29 -6.94 19.33
C ARG A 543 -6.18 -7.59 20.16
N GLN A 544 -6.52 -8.58 20.99
CA GLN A 544 -5.59 -9.28 21.90
C GLN A 544 -4.66 -8.32 22.65
N ASN A 545 -3.37 -8.29 22.31
CA ASN A 545 -2.36 -7.34 22.80
C ASN A 545 -1.69 -6.55 21.65
N HIS A 546 -2.30 -6.51 20.46
CA HIS A 546 -1.72 -5.93 19.24
C HIS A 546 -1.47 -4.41 19.34
N SER A 547 -2.12 -3.71 20.27
CA SER A 547 -1.78 -2.32 20.60
C SER A 547 -0.33 -2.15 21.07
N VAL A 548 0.27 -3.16 21.71
CA VAL A 548 1.70 -3.15 22.05
C VAL A 548 2.55 -3.18 20.79
N ILE A 549 2.22 -4.03 19.82
CA ILE A 549 2.89 -4.13 18.52
C ILE A 549 2.73 -2.81 17.75
N ALA A 550 1.53 -2.21 17.74
CA ALA A 550 1.28 -0.91 17.14
C ALA A 550 2.13 0.21 17.77
N GLN A 551 2.24 0.24 19.11
CA GLN A 551 3.04 1.22 19.84
C GLN A 551 4.55 1.03 19.60
N GLU A 552 5.04 -0.21 19.58
CA GLU A 552 6.44 -0.53 19.27
C GLU A 552 6.81 -0.06 17.85
N ILE A 553 6.01 -0.42 16.85
CA ILE A 553 6.20 -0.01 15.45
C ILE A 553 6.20 1.51 15.30
N ALA A 554 5.21 2.18 15.90
CA ALA A 554 5.12 3.64 15.85
C ALA A 554 6.34 4.31 16.51
N ALA A 555 6.83 3.81 17.65
CA ALA A 555 8.00 4.37 18.33
C ALA A 555 9.30 4.11 17.56
N GLU A 556 9.44 2.91 16.98
CA GLU A 556 10.62 2.46 16.24
C GLU A 556 10.71 3.04 14.82
N GLY A 557 9.59 3.54 14.28
CA GLY A 557 9.46 4.22 12.99
C GLY A 557 9.55 5.76 13.05
N ILE A 558 9.64 6.35 14.26
CA ILE A 558 9.93 7.78 14.41
C ILE A 558 11.38 8.06 13.99
N VAL A 559 11.53 8.91 12.98
CA VAL A 559 12.81 9.37 12.46
C VAL A 559 13.17 10.70 13.10
N LEU A 560 14.26 10.75 13.84
CA LEU A 560 14.81 12.01 14.36
C LEU A 560 15.63 12.68 13.24
N LEU A 561 15.09 13.75 12.66
CA LEU A 561 15.73 14.46 11.54
C LEU A 561 16.72 15.54 12.01
N LYS A 562 16.46 16.16 13.16
CA LYS A 562 17.31 17.20 13.77
C LYS A 562 17.32 17.06 15.29
N ASN A 563 18.49 17.21 15.92
CA ASN A 563 18.64 17.35 17.37
C ASN A 563 19.87 18.23 17.68
N PHE A 564 19.66 19.54 17.83
CA PHE A 564 20.75 20.51 17.90
C PHE A 564 21.64 20.28 19.14
N ASN A 565 22.95 20.14 18.89
CA ASN A 565 23.97 19.79 19.88
C ASN A 565 23.64 18.55 20.74
N ASN A 566 22.82 17.61 20.25
CA ASN A 566 22.30 16.46 21.00
C ASN A 566 21.69 16.84 22.36
N SER A 567 21.08 18.03 22.43
CA SER A 567 20.69 18.71 23.69
C SER A 567 19.20 19.03 23.80
N ALA A 568 18.47 19.02 22.68
CA ALA A 568 17.05 19.35 22.65
C ALA A 568 16.17 18.19 23.12
N LEU A 569 16.56 16.96 22.77
CA LEU A 569 15.94 15.71 23.16
C LEU A 569 16.98 14.63 23.49
N PRO A 570 16.67 13.63 24.34
CA PRO A 570 15.40 13.44 25.03
C PRO A 570 15.19 14.39 26.21
N LEU A 571 13.93 14.56 26.59
CA LEU A 571 13.55 15.19 27.86
C LEU A 571 14.09 14.40 29.05
N ASN A 572 14.27 15.09 30.18
CA ASN A 572 14.81 14.48 31.38
C ASN A 572 13.91 14.83 32.57
N ASP A 573 13.29 13.83 33.19
CA ASP A 573 12.37 14.03 34.32
C ASP A 573 12.99 14.72 35.55
N LYS A 574 14.34 14.76 35.64
CA LYS A 574 15.08 15.50 36.69
C LYS A 574 15.43 16.94 36.28
N LYS A 575 15.26 17.31 35.02
CA LYS A 575 15.60 18.62 34.42
C LYS A 575 14.53 19.08 33.39
N LEU A 576 13.25 18.92 33.70
CA LEU A 576 12.18 19.44 32.85
C LEU A 576 12.23 20.99 32.77
N PRO A 577 11.77 21.59 31.66
CA PRO A 577 11.63 23.04 31.53
C PRO A 577 10.61 23.62 32.54
N ARG A 578 10.55 24.95 32.65
CA ARG A 578 9.54 25.61 33.51
C ARG A 578 8.12 25.40 32.96
N ALA A 579 7.99 25.39 31.64
CA ALA A 579 6.72 25.16 30.96
C ALA A 579 6.93 24.26 29.72
N ILE A 580 5.86 23.62 29.29
CA ILE A 580 5.73 22.91 28.02
C ILE A 580 4.55 23.53 27.30
N MET A 581 4.81 24.11 26.12
CA MET A 581 3.77 24.71 25.27
C MET A 581 3.52 23.77 24.08
N ILE A 582 2.26 23.51 23.75
CA ILE A 582 1.88 22.58 22.68
C ILE A 582 1.03 23.32 21.64
N PHE A 583 1.44 23.26 20.37
CA PHE A 583 0.86 24.03 19.27
C PHE A 583 0.51 23.15 18.08
N GLY A 584 -0.57 23.52 17.41
CA GLY A 584 -1.05 22.89 16.17
C GLY A 584 -2.23 21.93 16.41
N SER A 585 -3.12 21.81 15.43
CA SER A 585 -4.28 20.93 15.50
C SER A 585 -3.88 19.45 15.59
N ASP A 586 -2.83 19.05 14.88
CA ASP A 586 -2.23 17.71 14.89
C ASP A 586 -1.74 17.24 16.28
N ALA A 587 -1.65 18.12 17.27
CA ALA A 587 -1.36 17.73 18.66
C ALA A 587 -2.55 17.06 19.37
N GLY A 588 -3.78 17.26 18.89
CA GLY A 588 -5.01 17.02 19.65
C GLY A 588 -6.03 16.09 18.96
N PRO A 589 -7.20 15.88 19.60
CA PRO A 589 -8.23 14.99 19.07
C PRO A 589 -9.02 15.63 17.93
N SER A 590 -9.53 14.80 17.03
CA SER A 590 -10.52 15.24 16.04
C SER A 590 -11.78 15.79 16.74
N PRO A 591 -12.30 16.98 16.38
CA PRO A 591 -13.51 17.54 17.00
C PRO A 591 -14.75 16.66 16.89
N ASN A 592 -14.78 15.77 15.89
CA ASN A 592 -15.89 14.85 15.61
C ASN A 592 -15.62 13.41 16.12
N GLY A 593 -14.56 13.21 16.91
CA GLY A 593 -14.03 11.89 17.29
C GLY A 593 -13.19 11.25 16.17
N PRO A 594 -12.36 10.24 16.48
CA PRO A 594 -11.35 9.71 15.55
C PRO A 594 -11.93 9.05 14.29
N ASN A 595 -13.21 8.65 14.33
CA ASN A 595 -13.95 8.10 13.19
C ASN A 595 -14.96 9.08 12.58
N GLY A 596 -14.90 10.37 12.94
CA GLY A 596 -15.90 11.38 12.57
C GLY A 596 -15.98 11.68 11.07
N CYS A 597 -14.98 11.27 10.29
CA CYS A 597 -14.94 11.35 8.84
C CYS A 597 -14.93 9.94 8.23
N THR A 598 -15.80 9.71 7.23
CA THR A 598 -15.90 8.47 6.45
C THR A 598 -14.56 8.16 5.77
N ASP A 599 -14.09 6.91 5.87
CA ASP A 599 -12.81 6.42 5.30
C ASP A 599 -11.62 7.38 5.58
N ARG A 600 -11.64 8.04 6.74
CA ARG A 600 -10.68 9.05 7.21
C ARG A 600 -10.48 10.27 6.29
N GLY A 601 -11.44 10.59 5.42
CA GLY A 601 -11.38 11.70 4.44
C GLY A 601 -11.42 13.13 4.99
N CYS A 602 -10.67 13.44 6.05
CA CYS A 602 -10.42 14.79 6.57
C CYS A 602 -9.17 14.81 7.45
N ASN A 603 -8.43 15.93 7.47
CA ASN A 603 -7.22 16.08 8.27
C ASN A 603 -7.55 16.91 9.53
N GLN A 604 -8.28 16.32 10.47
CA GLN A 604 -8.81 17.00 11.65
C GLN A 604 -8.30 16.37 12.95
N GLY A 605 -7.40 17.06 13.65
CA GLY A 605 -6.69 16.52 14.82
C GLY A 605 -5.42 15.77 14.40
N THR A 606 -4.91 14.88 15.26
CA THR A 606 -3.67 14.14 15.00
C THR A 606 -3.80 13.14 13.83
N LEU A 607 -2.90 13.23 12.84
CA LEU A 607 -2.97 12.40 11.64
C LEU A 607 -2.36 11.02 11.90
N GLY A 608 -3.21 10.02 12.16
CA GLY A 608 -2.76 8.65 12.42
C GLY A 608 -2.63 7.75 11.18
N GLN A 609 -3.38 8.02 10.11
CA GLN A 609 -3.38 7.31 8.82
C GLN A 609 -4.11 8.16 7.77
N GLY A 610 -3.76 8.00 6.49
CA GLY A 610 -4.41 8.71 5.37
C GLY A 610 -5.78 8.11 5.01
N TRP A 611 -6.41 8.63 3.96
CA TRP A 611 -7.81 8.31 3.63
C TRP A 611 -8.02 7.28 2.51
N GLY A 612 -9.18 6.62 2.50
CA GLY A 612 -9.61 5.67 1.47
C GLY A 612 -9.62 4.21 1.92
N SER A 613 -9.55 3.26 0.97
CA SER A 613 -9.56 1.81 1.23
C SER A 613 -8.41 1.30 2.09
N GLY A 614 -7.27 1.99 2.08
CA GLY A 614 -6.15 1.73 2.98
C GLY A 614 -6.43 1.99 4.47
N SER A 615 -7.51 2.71 4.79
CA SER A 615 -7.83 3.19 6.14
C SER A 615 -8.84 2.30 6.88
N VAL A 616 -8.87 2.41 8.22
CA VAL A 616 -9.73 1.62 9.11
C VAL A 616 -10.29 2.49 10.24
N ASP A 617 -11.34 1.99 10.90
CA ASP A 617 -11.92 2.66 12.07
C ASP A 617 -11.07 2.41 13.32
N TYR A 618 -10.83 3.48 14.09
CA TYR A 618 -10.16 3.42 15.38
C TYR A 618 -11.08 2.87 16.46
N GLY A 619 -10.64 1.87 17.21
CA GLY A 619 -11.22 1.57 18.54
C GLY A 619 -10.96 2.69 19.55
N TYR A 620 -9.79 3.32 19.44
CA TYR A 620 -9.41 4.57 20.11
C TYR A 620 -8.22 5.21 19.37
N GLN A 621 -7.91 6.47 19.67
CA GLN A 621 -6.71 7.15 19.18
C GLN A 621 -6.13 7.99 20.33
N ILE A 622 -4.89 7.70 20.75
CA ILE A 622 -4.21 8.45 21.82
C ILE A 622 -3.49 9.64 21.20
N THR A 623 -3.88 10.87 21.55
CA THR A 623 -3.28 12.07 20.95
C THR A 623 -1.96 12.47 21.62
N PRO A 624 -1.05 13.17 20.91
CA PRO A 624 0.18 13.71 21.50
C PRO A 624 -0.05 14.56 22.76
N LEU A 625 -1.08 15.43 22.77
CA LEU A 625 -1.46 16.26 23.91
C LEU A 625 -1.81 15.41 25.14
N GLU A 626 -2.69 14.43 24.98
CA GLU A 626 -3.15 13.57 26.08
C GLU A 626 -2.01 12.74 26.67
N ALA A 627 -1.15 12.15 25.83
CA ALA A 627 -0.02 11.35 26.28
C ALA A 627 1.03 12.21 27.04
N ILE A 628 1.36 13.40 26.53
CA ILE A 628 2.28 14.33 27.19
C ILE A 628 1.69 14.78 28.54
N GLN A 629 0.40 15.12 28.59
CA GLN A 629 -0.28 15.46 29.84
C GLN A 629 -0.27 14.28 30.82
N ALA A 630 -0.60 13.05 30.40
CA ALA A 630 -0.61 11.87 31.25
C ALA A 630 0.76 11.58 31.89
N ARG A 631 1.85 11.64 31.10
CA ARG A 631 3.23 11.49 31.60
C ARG A 631 3.58 12.54 32.66
N LEU A 632 3.17 13.79 32.43
CA LEU A 632 3.42 14.92 33.34
C LEU A 632 2.51 14.93 34.57
N LEU A 633 1.32 14.32 34.50
CA LEU A 633 0.41 14.15 35.63
C LEU A 633 0.86 13.03 36.59
N ASN A 634 1.37 11.92 36.07
CA ASN A 634 1.73 10.74 36.86
C ASN A 634 3.07 10.85 37.61
N ARG A 635 3.96 11.78 37.20
CA ARG A 635 5.27 11.99 37.87
C ARG A 635 5.17 12.74 39.21
N ARG A 636 6.06 12.37 40.14
CA ARG A 636 6.21 13.01 41.46
C ARG A 636 7.15 14.23 41.39
N GLY A 637 6.87 15.26 42.18
CA GLY A 637 7.68 16.49 42.26
C GLY A 637 7.10 17.67 41.49
N LYS A 638 7.88 18.75 41.33
CA LYS A 638 7.43 19.97 40.62
C LYS A 638 7.11 19.65 39.16
N LYS A 639 5.87 19.89 38.75
CA LYS A 639 5.40 19.76 37.36
C LYS A 639 5.69 21.07 36.58
N PRO A 640 5.94 21.00 35.26
CA PRO A 640 5.93 22.19 34.41
C PRO A 640 4.50 22.75 34.31
N ILE A 641 4.39 24.01 33.89
CA ILE A 641 3.12 24.53 33.33
C ILE A 641 2.90 23.81 31.99
N VAL A 642 1.66 23.40 31.69
CA VAL A 642 1.29 22.85 30.37
C VAL A 642 0.12 23.69 29.84
N GLU A 643 0.32 24.32 28.69
CA GLU A 643 -0.67 25.17 28.00
C GLU A 643 -0.62 24.85 26.50
N TYR A 644 -1.71 25.09 25.78
CA TYR A 644 -1.82 24.69 24.38
C TYR A 644 -2.70 25.57 23.49
N SER A 645 -2.46 25.48 22.19
CA SER A 645 -3.31 26.05 21.13
C SER A 645 -3.43 25.06 19.97
N LEU A 646 -4.58 24.37 19.89
CA LEU A 646 -4.91 23.40 18.84
C LEU A 646 -5.48 24.10 17.59
N SER A 647 -4.86 25.21 17.20
CA SER A 647 -5.22 25.98 16.01
C SER A 647 -3.95 26.47 15.33
N ASP A 648 -3.85 26.13 14.05
CA ASP A 648 -2.75 26.47 13.17
C ASP A 648 -2.85 27.93 12.67
N THR A 649 -4.06 28.50 12.78
CA THR A 649 -4.42 29.84 12.27
C THR A 649 -4.54 30.93 13.34
N GLU A 650 -4.70 30.60 14.63
CA GLU A 650 -4.69 31.57 15.74
C GLU A 650 -3.25 32.06 16.09
N LEU A 651 -2.47 32.43 15.07
CA LEU A 651 -1.04 32.75 15.18
C LEU A 651 -0.73 33.81 16.25
N ASP A 652 -1.58 34.82 16.40
CA ASP A 652 -1.50 35.86 17.43
C ASP A 652 -1.57 35.31 18.87
N ARG A 653 -2.44 34.32 19.10
CA ARG A 653 -2.56 33.63 20.40
C ARG A 653 -1.38 32.70 20.62
N THR A 654 -1.02 31.93 19.60
CA THR A 654 0.14 31.03 19.59
C THR A 654 1.42 31.79 19.91
N ALA A 655 1.66 32.96 19.31
CA ALA A 655 2.80 33.82 19.60
C ALA A 655 2.87 34.24 21.08
N ARG A 656 1.75 34.71 21.67
CA ARG A 656 1.68 35.11 23.08
C ARG A 656 1.94 33.96 24.06
N LEU A 657 1.50 32.75 23.71
CA LEU A 657 1.79 31.55 24.51
C LEU A 657 3.26 31.11 24.36
N ALA A 658 3.80 31.17 23.15
CA ALA A 658 5.19 30.80 22.85
C ALA A 658 6.23 31.74 23.48
N GLU A 659 5.87 32.97 23.83
CA GLU A 659 6.70 33.89 24.63
C GLU A 659 6.85 33.48 26.12
N THR A 660 6.23 32.39 26.58
CA THR A 660 6.29 31.95 28.00
C THR A 660 7.73 31.72 28.49
N PRO A 661 8.24 32.47 29.49
CA PRO A 661 9.63 32.38 29.91
C PRO A 661 10.03 31.00 30.43
N GLY A 662 11.04 30.40 29.79
CA GLY A 662 11.54 29.06 30.13
C GLY A 662 10.63 27.91 29.70
N ALA A 663 9.78 28.13 28.68
CA ALA A 663 9.10 27.06 27.97
C ALA A 663 10.07 26.26 27.07
N LYS A 664 9.76 24.98 26.88
CA LYS A 664 10.04 24.26 25.63
C LYS A 664 8.74 24.20 24.84
N CYS A 665 8.80 24.44 23.54
CA CYS A 665 7.63 24.46 22.68
C CYS A 665 7.62 23.23 21.77
N PHE A 666 6.47 22.60 21.62
CA PHE A 666 6.22 21.52 20.68
C PHE A 666 5.22 22.01 19.64
N VAL A 667 5.58 21.87 18.36
CA VAL A 667 4.71 22.21 17.23
C VAL A 667 4.42 20.92 16.48
N PHE A 668 3.13 20.63 16.35
CA PHE A 668 2.58 19.49 15.65
C PHE A 668 1.98 19.97 14.34
N VAL A 669 2.27 19.28 13.25
CA VAL A 669 1.89 19.65 11.89
C VAL A 669 1.68 18.39 11.07
N SER A 670 0.73 18.44 10.13
CA SER A 670 0.43 17.30 9.26
C SER A 670 0.53 17.63 7.77
N SER A 671 0.61 16.60 6.93
CA SER A 671 0.42 16.70 5.48
C SER A 671 -0.13 15.37 4.99
N ASP A 672 -1.34 15.39 4.42
CA ASP A 672 -2.18 14.21 4.24
C ASP A 672 -2.44 13.88 2.76
N SER A 673 -2.86 12.65 2.48
CA SER A 673 -3.26 12.15 1.16
C SER A 673 -4.07 10.85 1.26
N GLY A 674 -4.67 10.43 0.15
CA GLY A 674 -5.39 9.17 0.12
C GLY A 674 -5.91 8.80 -1.25
N GLU A 675 -7.09 8.20 -1.26
CA GLU A 675 -7.71 7.64 -2.46
C GLU A 675 -8.64 8.64 -3.18
N ALA A 676 -8.60 8.68 -4.52
CA ALA A 676 -9.27 9.75 -5.31
C ALA A 676 -10.80 9.66 -5.46
N TYR A 677 -11.45 8.62 -4.96
CA TYR A 677 -12.92 8.60 -4.88
C TYR A 677 -13.48 9.56 -3.80
N LEU A 678 -12.62 10.08 -2.91
CA LEU A 678 -12.94 11.10 -1.91
C LEU A 678 -12.14 12.39 -2.14
N SER A 679 -12.61 13.47 -1.52
CA SER A 679 -11.86 14.70 -1.36
C SER A 679 -11.78 15.09 0.11
N ALA A 680 -10.58 15.10 0.67
CA ALA A 680 -10.29 15.77 1.93
C ALA A 680 -9.91 17.21 1.64
N GLU A 681 -10.71 18.16 2.12
CA GLU A 681 -10.42 19.61 2.16
C GLU A 681 -10.05 20.26 0.80
N GLY A 682 -10.41 19.62 -0.32
CA GLY A 682 -10.16 20.08 -1.70
C GLY A 682 -9.06 19.32 -2.44
N HIS A 683 -8.30 18.46 -1.76
CA HIS A 683 -7.35 17.54 -2.37
C HIS A 683 -8.09 16.30 -2.93
N LEU A 684 -7.60 15.68 -4.00
CA LEU A 684 -8.34 14.65 -4.77
C LEU A 684 -7.49 13.38 -4.97
N GLY A 685 -7.36 12.63 -3.88
CA GLY A 685 -6.41 11.52 -3.72
C GLY A 685 -4.98 12.02 -3.54
N ASP A 686 -4.34 12.39 -4.65
CA ASP A 686 -2.98 12.94 -4.67
C ASP A 686 -2.88 14.31 -3.98
N ARG A 687 -1.69 14.63 -3.47
CA ARG A 687 -1.38 15.94 -2.88
C ARG A 687 -1.22 16.99 -3.97
N SER A 688 -1.66 18.22 -3.68
CA SER A 688 -1.42 19.37 -4.56
C SER A 688 0.07 19.72 -4.65
N ASP A 689 0.80 19.52 -3.56
CA ASP A 689 2.17 19.96 -3.34
C ASP A 689 2.76 19.21 -2.14
N LEU A 690 3.95 19.62 -1.68
CA LEU A 690 4.68 19.00 -0.58
C LEU A 690 4.72 19.86 0.70
N ASN A 691 3.84 20.86 0.85
CA ASN A 691 3.84 21.72 2.05
C ASN A 691 3.12 21.04 3.23
N LEU A 692 3.21 21.68 4.41
CA LEU A 692 2.41 21.33 5.57
C LEU A 692 0.99 21.89 5.44
N TRP A 693 -0.01 21.07 5.77
CA TRP A 693 -1.42 21.46 5.73
C TRP A 693 -1.74 22.53 6.79
N HIS A 694 -2.90 23.17 6.63
CA HIS A 694 -3.42 24.24 7.51
C HIS A 694 -2.50 25.45 7.74
N GLY A 695 -1.42 25.57 6.95
CA GLY A 695 -0.39 26.59 7.12
C GLY A 695 0.67 26.25 8.17
N GLY A 696 0.95 24.96 8.42
CA GLY A 696 1.90 24.48 9.43
C GLY A 696 3.28 25.16 9.37
N ASP A 697 3.79 25.51 8.19
CA ASP A 697 5.03 26.29 8.05
C ASP A 697 4.94 27.66 8.75
N ASN A 698 3.81 28.36 8.62
CA ASN A 698 3.56 29.64 9.30
C ASN A 698 3.41 29.46 10.82
N LEU A 699 2.81 28.36 11.27
CA LEU A 699 2.74 27.99 12.69
C LEU A 699 4.14 27.78 13.28
N ILE A 700 4.99 26.97 12.62
CA ILE A 700 6.38 26.72 13.04
C ILE A 700 7.17 28.03 13.08
N LYS A 701 7.13 28.84 12.00
CA LYS A 701 7.80 30.15 11.96
C LYS A 701 7.34 31.08 13.09
N THR A 702 6.04 31.10 13.39
CA THR A 702 5.47 31.92 14.47
C THR A 702 5.99 31.47 15.84
N VAL A 703 5.91 30.17 16.18
CA VAL A 703 6.40 29.64 17.46
C VAL A 703 7.90 29.84 17.61
N ALA A 704 8.69 29.48 16.58
CA ALA A 704 10.14 29.61 16.60
C ALA A 704 10.63 31.07 16.60
N SER A 705 9.78 32.06 16.25
CA SER A 705 10.10 33.49 16.42
C SER A 705 10.07 33.94 17.89
N LYS A 706 9.40 33.18 18.77
CA LYS A 706 9.14 33.52 20.18
C LYS A 706 9.81 32.56 21.17
N CYS A 707 9.89 31.29 20.83
CA CYS A 707 10.36 30.21 21.69
C CYS A 707 11.69 29.66 21.18
N ASN A 708 12.76 29.82 21.95
CA ASN A 708 14.13 29.45 21.55
C ASN A 708 14.48 27.96 21.70
N ASP A 709 13.52 27.16 22.16
CA ASP A 709 13.64 25.70 22.25
C ASP A 709 12.36 25.05 21.68
N THR A 710 12.23 25.11 20.35
CA THR A 710 11.08 24.62 19.59
C THR A 710 11.39 23.26 18.97
N VAL A 711 10.61 22.24 19.33
CA VAL A 711 10.60 20.90 18.73
C VAL A 711 9.45 20.82 17.74
N VAL A 712 9.71 20.35 16.52
CA VAL A 712 8.67 20.06 15.52
C VAL A 712 8.44 18.56 15.43
N VAL A 713 7.18 18.14 15.42
CA VAL A 713 6.75 16.76 15.15
C VAL A 713 5.84 16.78 13.93
N ILE A 714 6.08 15.87 12.99
CA ILE A 714 5.38 15.83 11.69
C ILE A 714 4.71 14.47 11.52
N HIS A 715 3.39 14.45 11.40
CA HIS A 715 2.63 13.29 10.95
C HIS A 715 2.27 13.45 9.47
N SER A 716 2.75 12.57 8.60
CA SER A 716 2.51 12.72 7.16
C SER A 716 2.65 11.42 6.40
N VAL A 717 1.86 11.33 5.33
CA VAL A 717 1.89 10.29 4.30
C VAL A 717 3.23 10.13 3.58
N GLY A 718 4.11 11.13 3.60
CA GLY A 718 5.39 11.09 2.90
C GLY A 718 6.25 12.35 3.10
N ALA A 719 7.10 12.65 2.13
CA ALA A 719 7.99 13.81 2.20
C ALA A 719 7.22 15.14 2.32
N VAL A 720 7.81 16.11 3.02
CA VAL A 720 7.32 17.50 3.10
C VAL A 720 8.49 18.47 2.98
N LEU A 721 8.25 19.66 2.41
CA LEU A 721 9.24 20.72 2.34
C LEU A 721 9.48 21.32 3.73
N MET A 722 10.71 21.79 3.98
CA MET A 722 11.09 22.32 5.30
C MET A 722 11.96 23.60 5.22
N GLU A 723 12.29 24.07 4.01
CA GLU A 723 13.34 25.09 3.79
C GLU A 723 13.09 26.42 4.52
N GLU A 724 11.83 26.81 4.67
CA GLU A 724 11.45 28.08 5.32
C GLU A 724 11.78 28.15 6.82
N TRP A 725 11.95 26.99 7.48
CA TRP A 725 12.09 26.93 8.95
C TRP A 725 13.12 25.94 9.47
N ILE A 726 13.55 24.92 8.71
CA ILE A 726 14.46 23.86 9.20
C ILE A 726 15.82 24.40 9.67
N ASN A 727 16.30 25.48 9.04
CA ASN A 727 17.57 26.12 9.35
C ASN A 727 17.46 27.18 10.48
N ASN A 728 16.27 27.42 11.02
CA ASN A 728 16.06 28.33 12.15
C ASN A 728 16.79 27.77 13.41
N PRO A 729 17.63 28.58 14.11
CA PRO A 729 18.36 28.12 15.29
C PRO A 729 17.45 27.79 16.48
N ASN A 730 16.25 28.37 16.53
CA ASN A 730 15.26 28.13 17.59
C ASN A 730 14.45 26.83 17.36
N VAL A 731 14.48 26.26 16.15
CA VAL A 731 13.96 24.91 15.88
C VAL A 731 15.05 23.91 16.31
N THR A 732 14.99 23.45 17.55
CA THR A 732 16.06 22.69 18.21
C THR A 732 16.00 21.20 17.92
N ALA A 733 14.81 20.63 17.65
CA ALA A 733 14.66 19.26 17.13
C ALA A 733 13.50 19.13 16.15
N VAL A 734 13.57 18.10 15.30
CA VAL A 734 12.55 17.74 14.30
C VAL A 734 12.40 16.23 14.23
N LEU A 735 11.16 15.73 14.30
CA LEU A 735 10.83 14.31 14.23
C LEU A 735 9.79 14.08 13.13
N MET A 736 10.06 13.12 12.25
CA MET A 736 9.06 12.57 11.33
C MET A 736 8.45 11.33 11.98
N ALA A 737 7.17 11.42 12.34
CA ALA A 737 6.42 10.35 12.99
C ALA A 737 5.55 9.54 12.01
N HIS A 738 5.52 9.92 10.73
CA HIS A 738 4.76 9.26 9.67
C HIS A 738 3.27 9.12 10.04
N LEU A 739 2.73 7.90 10.05
CA LEU A 739 1.34 7.57 10.33
C LEU A 739 1.27 6.48 11.42
N PRO A 740 1.21 6.86 12.72
CA PRO A 740 1.32 5.95 13.86
C PRO A 740 -0.02 5.35 14.34
N ALA A 741 -1.13 5.66 13.68
CA ALA A 741 -2.49 5.22 14.00
C ALA A 741 -2.87 5.35 15.50
N SER A 742 -3.42 4.29 16.10
CA SER A 742 -4.05 4.31 17.44
C SER A 742 -3.14 4.83 18.56
N GLU A 743 -1.83 4.60 18.42
CA GLU A 743 -0.84 4.78 19.50
C GLU A 743 -0.01 6.06 19.34
N SER A 744 -0.39 6.98 18.45
CA SER A 744 0.29 8.26 18.11
C SER A 744 1.02 8.93 19.28
N GLY A 745 0.29 9.42 20.28
CA GLY A 745 0.88 10.15 21.40
C GLY A 745 1.71 9.28 22.34
N SER A 746 1.32 8.01 22.51
CA SER A 746 1.95 7.10 23.48
C SER A 746 3.35 6.67 23.01
N SER A 747 3.49 6.29 21.73
CA SER A 747 4.76 5.93 21.11
C SER A 747 5.69 7.14 21.03
N LEU A 748 5.15 8.30 20.66
CA LEU A 748 5.89 9.56 20.63
C LEU A 748 6.44 9.94 22.02
N VAL A 749 5.66 9.83 23.09
CA VAL A 749 6.12 10.17 24.44
C VAL A 749 7.28 9.28 24.90
N ASN A 750 7.26 7.99 24.55
CA ASN A 750 8.37 7.07 24.83
C ASN A 750 9.68 7.54 24.16
N VAL A 751 9.60 8.04 22.91
CA VAL A 751 10.74 8.63 22.20
C VAL A 751 11.14 9.98 22.79
N LEU A 752 10.20 10.90 23.03
CA LEU A 752 10.49 12.24 23.56
C LEU A 752 11.17 12.22 24.93
N TRP A 753 10.86 11.25 25.80
CA TRP A 753 11.57 11.04 27.08
C TRP A 753 12.80 10.14 26.96
N GLY A 754 13.01 9.47 25.82
CA GLY A 754 14.12 8.55 25.61
C GLY A 754 14.01 7.25 26.40
N ASP A 755 12.78 6.85 26.74
CA ASP A 755 12.49 5.50 27.22
C ASP A 755 12.62 4.49 26.06
N VAL A 756 12.31 4.93 24.83
CA VAL A 756 12.72 4.30 23.55
C VAL A 756 13.71 5.23 22.84
N PRO A 757 14.88 4.77 22.37
CA PRO A 757 15.78 5.58 21.56
C PRO A 757 15.26 5.68 20.11
N PRO A 758 15.22 6.88 19.50
CA PRO A 758 14.85 7.02 18.09
C PRO A 758 15.86 6.26 17.23
N SER A 759 15.30 5.53 16.27
CA SER A 759 16.00 4.58 15.41
C SER A 759 15.26 4.29 14.11
N GLY A 760 14.20 5.05 13.81
CA GLY A 760 13.61 5.04 12.49
C GLY A 760 14.51 5.76 11.49
N HIS A 761 14.48 5.33 10.22
CA HIS A 761 15.23 5.93 9.12
C HIS A 761 14.27 6.17 7.95
N LEU A 762 14.44 7.26 7.18
CA LEU A 762 13.51 7.61 6.10
C LEU A 762 13.44 6.52 5.01
N PRO A 763 12.24 6.01 4.65
CA PRO A 763 12.08 5.05 3.56
C PRO A 763 11.89 5.74 2.18
N TYR A 764 12.14 7.05 2.10
CA TYR A 764 12.11 7.91 0.91
C TYR A 764 13.06 9.11 1.10
N THR A 765 13.32 9.89 0.04
CA THR A 765 14.11 11.13 0.12
C THR A 765 13.23 12.33 0.45
N ILE A 766 13.77 13.31 1.18
CA ILE A 766 13.15 14.63 1.37
C ILE A 766 13.99 15.66 0.60
N GLY A 767 13.46 16.11 -0.54
CA GLY A 767 13.99 17.23 -1.32
C GLY A 767 13.84 18.59 -0.63
N LYS A 768 14.43 19.62 -1.24
CA LYS A 768 14.30 21.04 -0.85
C LYS A 768 13.17 21.73 -1.63
N SER A 769 12.87 21.25 -2.84
CA SER A 769 11.63 21.56 -3.58
C SER A 769 11.06 20.31 -4.28
N LEU A 770 9.95 20.44 -5.01
CA LEU A 770 9.38 19.35 -5.82
C LEU A 770 10.20 19.10 -7.10
N GLU A 771 10.84 20.13 -7.64
CA GLU A 771 11.70 20.04 -8.83
C GLU A 771 12.98 19.23 -8.61
N ASP A 772 13.41 19.03 -7.35
CA ASP A 772 14.55 18.17 -7.02
C ASP A 772 14.30 16.69 -7.37
N TYR A 773 13.04 16.26 -7.41
CA TYR A 773 12.63 14.91 -7.85
C TYR A 773 12.59 14.78 -9.39
N GLY A 774 12.93 15.86 -10.11
CA GLY A 774 13.12 15.85 -11.56
C GLY A 774 11.90 16.22 -12.40
N PRO A 775 12.06 16.33 -13.73
CA PRO A 775 11.00 16.74 -14.65
C PRO A 775 9.89 15.69 -14.82
N TYR A 776 10.08 14.50 -14.25
CA TYR A 776 9.11 13.39 -14.20
C TYR A 776 8.70 13.03 -12.76
N GLY A 777 9.16 13.80 -11.76
CA GLY A 777 8.86 13.58 -10.34
C GLY A 777 7.56 14.22 -9.85
N ASP A 778 6.68 14.66 -10.76
CA ASP A 778 5.36 15.21 -10.44
C ASP A 778 4.29 14.57 -11.34
N ILE A 779 3.09 14.40 -10.78
CA ILE A 779 1.97 13.66 -11.39
C ILE A 779 1.45 14.33 -12.67
N LEU A 780 0.81 13.55 -13.54
CA LEU A 780 0.01 14.07 -14.63
C LEU A 780 -1.27 14.72 -14.06
N ARG A 781 -1.22 16.03 -13.82
CA ARG A 781 -2.30 16.84 -13.19
C ARG A 781 -3.50 17.12 -14.11
N GLU A 782 -3.24 17.26 -15.41
CA GLU A 782 -4.23 17.54 -16.46
C GLU A 782 -4.15 16.46 -17.55
N PRO A 783 -5.27 16.04 -18.19
CA PRO A 783 -5.24 14.98 -19.19
C PRO A 783 -4.60 15.48 -20.49
N ASN A 784 -3.54 14.80 -20.93
CA ASN A 784 -2.84 15.09 -22.19
C ASN A 784 -3.47 14.41 -23.44
N GLY A 785 -4.58 13.70 -23.27
CA GLY A 785 -5.38 13.08 -24.32
C GLY A 785 -6.67 12.46 -23.76
N PRO A 786 -7.56 11.90 -24.61
CA PRO A 786 -8.76 11.20 -24.16
C PRO A 786 -8.44 9.96 -23.31
N ILE A 787 -7.32 9.31 -23.60
CA ILE A 787 -6.66 8.34 -22.72
C ILE A 787 -5.39 9.03 -22.21
N PRO A 788 -5.34 9.49 -20.94
CA PRO A 788 -4.14 10.14 -20.41
C PRO A 788 -2.92 9.20 -20.46
N GLN A 789 -1.76 9.73 -20.84
CA GLN A 789 -0.52 8.97 -20.99
C GLN A 789 0.54 9.49 -20.02
N ASP A 790 1.08 8.63 -19.17
CA ASP A 790 2.22 8.94 -18.30
C ASP A 790 3.40 8.07 -18.71
N ASN A 791 4.47 8.69 -19.21
CA ASN A 791 5.64 7.97 -19.72
C ASN A 791 6.74 7.93 -18.66
N PHE A 792 7.17 6.73 -18.27
CA PHE A 792 8.15 6.52 -17.19
C PHE A 792 9.59 6.70 -17.73
N LEU A 793 9.89 7.91 -18.22
CA LEU A 793 11.13 8.31 -18.89
C LEU A 793 12.30 8.58 -17.92
N ASP A 794 12.01 8.65 -16.62
CA ASP A 794 12.90 8.53 -15.46
C ASP A 794 13.51 7.13 -15.32
N GLY A 795 12.85 6.09 -15.84
CA GLY A 795 13.40 4.74 -15.89
C GLY A 795 13.74 4.18 -14.50
N LEU A 796 15.03 3.98 -14.23
CA LEU A 796 15.53 3.46 -12.95
C LEU A 796 15.83 4.55 -11.92
N ASP A 797 15.81 5.82 -12.33
CA ASP A 797 16.21 6.97 -11.53
C ASP A 797 14.99 7.59 -10.83
N VAL A 798 14.48 6.88 -9.81
CA VAL A 798 13.39 7.29 -8.92
C VAL A 798 13.92 7.57 -7.51
N ASP A 799 13.32 8.55 -6.83
CA ASP A 799 13.72 9.00 -5.48
C ASP A 799 15.24 9.23 -5.39
N TYR A 800 15.93 8.64 -4.41
CA TYR A 800 17.34 8.87 -4.14
C TYR A 800 18.25 8.51 -5.32
N ARG A 801 17.80 7.63 -6.22
CA ARG A 801 18.53 7.25 -7.44
C ARG A 801 18.59 8.45 -8.40
N TYR A 802 17.50 9.21 -8.53
CA TYR A 802 17.49 10.48 -9.26
C TYR A 802 18.41 11.52 -8.64
N PHE A 803 18.34 11.68 -7.30
CA PHE A 803 19.17 12.63 -6.56
C PHE A 803 20.66 12.29 -6.66
N ASP A 804 21.04 11.01 -6.64
CA ASP A 804 22.42 10.55 -6.83
C ASP A 804 22.88 10.73 -8.29
N ALA A 805 22.07 10.32 -9.27
CA ALA A 805 22.40 10.43 -10.71
C ALA A 805 22.61 11.89 -11.17
N ASN A 806 21.85 12.83 -10.61
CA ASN A 806 21.92 14.25 -10.95
C ASN A 806 22.79 15.08 -9.97
N GLY A 807 23.40 14.47 -8.96
CA GLY A 807 24.24 15.16 -7.97
C GLY A 807 23.50 16.15 -7.08
N ILE A 808 22.18 16.00 -6.93
CA ILE A 808 21.31 16.88 -6.14
C ILE A 808 21.54 16.59 -4.65
N GLU A 809 21.71 17.63 -3.84
CA GLU A 809 21.79 17.50 -2.38
C GLU A 809 20.37 17.61 -1.79
N PRO A 810 19.78 16.53 -1.22
CA PRO A 810 18.47 16.58 -0.57
C PRO A 810 18.52 17.39 0.73
N ARG A 811 17.35 17.67 1.31
CA ARG A 811 17.25 18.15 2.70
C ARG A 811 17.57 17.01 3.68
N PHE A 812 16.98 15.84 3.46
CA PHE A 812 17.34 14.59 4.13
C PHE A 812 17.30 13.44 3.13
N GLU A 813 18.37 12.64 3.09
CA GLU A 813 18.51 11.56 2.10
C GLU A 813 17.73 10.29 2.49
N PHE A 814 17.41 9.44 1.50
CA PHE A 814 16.88 8.09 1.75
C PHE A 814 17.77 7.32 2.73
N GLY A 815 17.14 6.59 3.64
CA GLY A 815 17.81 5.86 4.71
C GLY A 815 18.35 6.73 5.85
N PHE A 816 18.06 8.04 5.91
CA PHE A 816 18.55 8.90 6.98
C PHE A 816 17.75 8.80 8.28
N GLY A 817 18.44 8.74 9.42
CA GLY A 817 17.89 8.96 10.76
C GLY A 817 18.99 9.27 11.79
N LEU A 818 18.67 10.08 12.80
CA LEU A 818 19.55 10.30 13.97
C LEU A 818 19.11 9.43 15.15
N SER A 819 20.04 9.18 16.09
CA SER A 819 19.74 8.54 17.38
C SER A 819 20.19 9.41 18.56
N TYR A 820 19.92 8.94 19.78
CA TYR A 820 20.40 9.58 21.03
C TYR A 820 21.79 9.11 21.48
N THR A 821 22.46 8.33 20.63
CA THR A 821 23.84 7.88 20.77
C THR A 821 24.49 7.89 19.38
N GLU A 822 25.81 7.73 19.32
CA GLU A 822 26.61 7.79 18.09
C GLU A 822 27.22 6.42 17.80
N PHE A 823 27.31 6.07 16.51
CA PHE A 823 27.79 4.76 16.05
C PHE A 823 29.00 4.91 15.11
N GLU A 824 30.02 4.10 15.35
CA GLU A 824 31.21 3.92 14.51
C GLU A 824 31.08 2.59 13.77
N TYR A 825 31.39 2.59 12.47
CA TYR A 825 31.33 1.42 11.59
C TYR A 825 32.77 1.03 11.26
N GLY A 826 33.07 -0.26 11.07
CA GLY A 826 34.44 -0.75 10.89
C GLY A 826 34.53 -2.17 10.35
N ASN A 827 35.75 -2.61 10.04
CA ASN A 827 36.09 -4.00 9.70
C ASN A 827 35.21 -4.65 8.60
N LEU A 828 34.72 -3.88 7.63
CA LEU A 828 33.94 -4.41 6.50
C LEU A 828 34.74 -5.48 5.75
N THR A 829 34.15 -6.66 5.61
CA THR A 829 34.68 -7.75 4.77
C THR A 829 33.65 -8.14 3.71
N VAL A 830 34.13 -8.60 2.56
CA VAL A 830 33.30 -9.13 1.46
C VAL A 830 33.92 -10.48 1.09
N ALA A 831 33.17 -11.56 1.27
CA ALA A 831 33.64 -12.91 1.05
C ALA A 831 32.77 -13.61 -0.01
N LYS A 832 33.40 -14.17 -1.05
CA LYS A 832 32.70 -15.07 -1.98
C LYS A 832 32.31 -16.35 -1.24
N VAL A 833 31.03 -16.68 -1.23
CA VAL A 833 30.49 -17.90 -0.59
C VAL A 833 29.98 -18.93 -1.58
N TYR A 834 29.68 -18.51 -2.81
CA TYR A 834 29.28 -19.42 -3.89
C TYR A 834 30.43 -20.33 -4.32
N GLN A 835 30.19 -21.64 -4.29
CA GLN A 835 31.23 -22.69 -4.41
C GLN A 835 31.71 -22.96 -5.85
N GLY A 836 31.26 -22.17 -6.83
CA GLY A 836 31.60 -22.33 -8.25
C GLY A 836 32.10 -21.04 -8.92
N ASN A 837 32.27 -21.11 -10.24
CA ASN A 837 32.49 -19.92 -11.05
C ASN A 837 31.14 -19.21 -11.28
N ILE A 838 31.12 -17.90 -11.09
CA ILE A 838 29.93 -17.08 -11.36
C ILE A 838 29.79 -16.95 -12.90
N SER A 839 28.61 -17.26 -13.42
CA SER A 839 28.25 -17.10 -14.84
C SER A 839 27.62 -15.72 -15.09
N SER A 840 27.80 -15.16 -16.30
CA SER A 840 27.10 -13.95 -16.71
C SER A 840 25.60 -14.24 -16.91
N GLU A 841 25.29 -15.20 -17.77
CA GLU A 841 23.93 -15.69 -18.01
C GLU A 841 23.46 -16.66 -16.91
N LEU A 842 22.15 -16.77 -16.75
CA LEU A 842 21.50 -17.84 -15.97
C LEU A 842 21.80 -19.22 -16.59
N PRO A 843 21.77 -20.31 -15.79
CA PRO A 843 21.69 -21.66 -16.34
C PRO A 843 20.33 -21.87 -17.06
N PRO A 844 20.14 -22.96 -17.81
CA PRO A 844 18.83 -23.29 -18.40
C PRO A 844 17.74 -23.36 -17.33
N ALA A 845 16.61 -22.68 -17.59
CA ALA A 845 15.49 -22.63 -16.67
C ALA A 845 14.91 -24.02 -16.38
N PRO A 846 14.49 -24.32 -15.13
CA PRO A 846 13.88 -25.61 -14.79
C PRO A 846 12.64 -25.95 -15.62
N ASP A 847 12.48 -27.25 -15.89
CA ASP A 847 11.27 -27.82 -16.47
C ASP A 847 10.07 -27.66 -15.52
N LYS A 848 8.90 -27.36 -16.09
CA LYS A 848 7.64 -27.25 -15.36
C LYS A 848 7.09 -28.64 -15.01
N LEU A 849 6.60 -28.85 -13.79
CA LEU A 849 5.91 -30.10 -13.44
C LEU A 849 4.61 -30.28 -14.23
N THR A 850 4.15 -31.52 -14.38
CA THR A 850 2.91 -31.85 -15.06
C THR A 850 1.69 -31.44 -14.23
N VAL A 851 1.00 -30.37 -14.65
CA VAL A 851 -0.22 -29.88 -13.97
C VAL A 851 -1.34 -30.94 -13.94
N PRO A 852 -2.19 -30.97 -12.90
CA PRO A 852 -3.29 -31.93 -12.80
C PRO A 852 -4.24 -31.87 -14.01
N ARG A 853 -4.52 -33.04 -14.63
CA ARG A 853 -5.52 -33.13 -15.71
C ARG A 853 -6.94 -33.00 -15.18
N MET A 854 -7.73 -32.13 -15.80
CA MET A 854 -9.15 -31.95 -15.56
C MET A 854 -9.98 -32.59 -16.69
N ASP A 855 -11.30 -32.64 -16.49
CA ASP A 855 -12.25 -33.02 -17.56
C ASP A 855 -12.46 -31.85 -18.52
N THR A 856 -12.78 -32.15 -19.77
CA THR A 856 -13.03 -31.18 -20.84
C THR A 856 -14.44 -31.30 -21.42
N GLU A 857 -15.31 -32.12 -20.83
CA GLU A 857 -16.73 -32.14 -21.18
C GLU A 857 -17.42 -30.81 -20.80
N ILE A 858 -18.18 -30.26 -21.74
CA ILE A 858 -18.92 -28.99 -21.58
C ILE A 858 -20.42 -29.34 -21.57
N PRO A 859 -21.17 -28.98 -20.51
CA PRO A 859 -22.59 -29.28 -20.40
C PRO A 859 -23.42 -28.56 -21.48
N THR A 860 -24.65 -29.00 -21.69
CA THR A 860 -25.57 -28.28 -22.57
C THR A 860 -25.93 -26.92 -21.96
N PRO A 861 -26.37 -25.92 -22.76
CA PRO A 861 -26.82 -24.64 -22.22
C PRO A 861 -27.99 -24.77 -21.24
N GLN A 862 -28.83 -25.80 -21.37
CA GLN A 862 -29.91 -26.13 -20.43
C GLN A 862 -29.37 -26.69 -19.11
N GLU A 863 -28.30 -27.50 -19.16
CA GLU A 863 -27.52 -28.03 -18.03
C GLU A 863 -27.19 -26.96 -16.97
N VAL A 864 -26.94 -25.73 -17.43
CA VAL A 864 -26.46 -24.59 -16.61
C VAL A 864 -27.53 -23.51 -16.36
N THR A 865 -28.81 -23.84 -16.52
CA THR A 865 -29.92 -22.90 -16.23
C THR A 865 -30.25 -22.78 -14.74
N PHE A 866 -30.95 -21.69 -14.36
CA PHE A 866 -31.42 -21.50 -12.98
C PHE A 866 -32.28 -22.70 -12.51
N PRO A 867 -32.06 -23.20 -11.28
CA PRO A 867 -32.92 -24.24 -10.70
C PRO A 867 -34.40 -23.84 -10.65
N ASP A 868 -35.31 -24.80 -10.85
CA ASP A 868 -36.75 -24.53 -10.75
C ASP A 868 -37.14 -24.06 -9.34
N GLY A 869 -37.90 -22.97 -9.29
CA GLY A 869 -38.32 -22.33 -8.03
C GLY A 869 -37.25 -21.45 -7.35
N PHE A 870 -36.07 -21.25 -7.95
CA PHE A 870 -35.02 -20.42 -7.36
C PHE A 870 -35.45 -18.95 -7.19
N ASN A 871 -35.40 -18.44 -5.96
CA ASN A 871 -35.74 -17.04 -5.67
C ASN A 871 -34.53 -16.12 -5.95
N ARG A 872 -34.60 -15.32 -7.02
CA ARG A 872 -33.54 -14.38 -7.39
C ARG A 872 -33.63 -13.09 -6.59
N LEU A 873 -32.55 -12.76 -5.88
CA LEU A 873 -32.34 -11.43 -5.33
C LEU A 873 -32.06 -10.41 -6.45
N ARG A 874 -32.49 -9.16 -6.25
CA ARG A 874 -32.11 -8.02 -7.08
C ARG A 874 -30.63 -7.68 -6.86
N ASN A 875 -29.94 -7.21 -7.90
CA ASN A 875 -28.53 -6.79 -7.90
C ASN A 875 -27.49 -7.89 -7.54
N TYR A 876 -27.92 -9.12 -7.30
CA TYR A 876 -27.02 -10.24 -6.97
C TYR A 876 -26.53 -10.92 -8.26
N HIS A 877 -25.22 -11.08 -8.41
CA HIS A 877 -24.62 -11.75 -9.56
C HIS A 877 -24.69 -13.27 -9.39
N TYR A 878 -25.39 -13.94 -10.31
CA TYR A 878 -25.59 -15.38 -10.32
C TYR A 878 -24.86 -16.04 -11.49
N PRO A 879 -24.43 -17.31 -11.35
CA PRO A 879 -23.69 -18.02 -12.39
C PRO A 879 -24.60 -18.66 -13.46
N TRP A 880 -25.91 -18.79 -13.19
CA TRP A 880 -26.82 -19.55 -14.04
C TRP A 880 -27.39 -18.76 -15.22
N LEU A 881 -27.66 -19.45 -16.33
CA LEU A 881 -28.36 -18.88 -17.48
C LEU A 881 -29.88 -18.84 -17.25
N THR A 882 -30.55 -17.83 -17.82
CA THR A 882 -32.00 -17.93 -18.03
C THR A 882 -32.30 -18.98 -19.11
N ARG A 883 -33.46 -19.64 -19.04
CA ARG A 883 -33.91 -20.60 -20.08
C ARG A 883 -33.94 -19.98 -21.49
N SER A 884 -34.19 -18.68 -21.58
CA SER A 884 -34.08 -17.86 -22.79
C SER A 884 -32.64 -17.76 -23.34
N GLN A 885 -31.64 -17.45 -22.49
CA GLN A 885 -30.23 -17.44 -22.90
C GLN A 885 -29.77 -18.82 -23.35
N ALA A 886 -30.07 -19.86 -22.57
CA ALA A 886 -29.73 -21.24 -22.92
C ALA A 886 -30.27 -21.65 -24.31
N SER A 887 -31.53 -21.32 -24.59
CA SER A 887 -32.15 -21.59 -25.89
C SER A 887 -31.53 -20.77 -27.03
N ALA A 888 -31.06 -19.55 -26.76
CA ALA A 888 -30.35 -18.72 -27.73
C ALA A 888 -28.95 -19.28 -28.05
N VAL A 889 -28.18 -19.68 -27.03
CA VAL A 889 -26.87 -20.33 -27.20
C VAL A 889 -27.01 -21.66 -27.96
N GLU A 890 -28.01 -22.48 -27.64
CA GLU A 890 -28.29 -23.69 -28.41
C GLU A 890 -28.56 -23.39 -29.89
N ALA A 891 -29.37 -22.38 -30.20
CA ALA A 891 -29.66 -22.00 -31.58
C ALA A 891 -28.41 -21.49 -32.32
N GLU A 892 -27.56 -20.72 -31.61
CA GLU A 892 -26.27 -20.25 -32.12
C GLU A 892 -25.32 -21.42 -32.44
N LEU A 893 -25.12 -22.34 -31.50
CA LEU A 893 -24.31 -23.55 -31.69
C LEU A 893 -24.82 -24.42 -32.84
N LYS A 894 -26.15 -24.60 -32.94
CA LYS A 894 -26.81 -25.36 -34.03
C LYS A 894 -26.68 -24.67 -35.38
N SER A 895 -26.40 -23.36 -35.43
CA SER A 895 -26.16 -22.62 -36.68
C SER A 895 -24.76 -22.81 -37.26
N GLY A 896 -23.76 -23.11 -36.42
CA GLY A 896 -22.35 -23.26 -36.82
C GLY A 896 -21.65 -21.99 -37.34
N ASN A 897 -22.32 -20.84 -37.39
CA ASN A 897 -21.87 -19.66 -38.14
C ASN A 897 -20.98 -18.67 -37.36
N LYS A 898 -20.64 -18.95 -36.10
CA LYS A 898 -19.90 -18.03 -35.22
C LYS A 898 -18.46 -18.48 -35.00
N THR A 899 -17.51 -17.74 -35.57
CA THR A 899 -16.11 -17.76 -35.14
C THR A 899 -15.91 -16.68 -34.09
N TYR A 900 -15.24 -17.01 -32.98
CA TYR A 900 -14.83 -16.00 -32.01
C TYR A 900 -13.55 -15.30 -32.48
N PRO A 901 -13.47 -13.95 -32.45
CA PRO A 901 -12.25 -13.22 -32.79
C PRO A 901 -11.26 -13.29 -31.63
N TYR A 902 -10.59 -14.44 -31.49
CA TYR A 902 -9.47 -14.61 -30.55
C TYR A 902 -8.35 -13.60 -30.84
N PRO A 903 -7.63 -13.12 -29.80
CA PRO A 903 -6.59 -12.12 -29.95
C PRO A 903 -5.38 -12.64 -30.74
N GLU A 904 -4.60 -11.72 -31.31
CA GLU A 904 -3.37 -12.06 -32.03
C GLU A 904 -2.39 -12.86 -31.14
N GLY A 905 -1.78 -13.90 -31.70
CA GLY A 905 -0.92 -14.83 -30.95
C GLY A 905 -1.65 -15.86 -30.08
N TRP A 906 -2.98 -15.84 -30.01
CA TRP A 906 -3.76 -16.89 -29.33
C TRP A 906 -3.52 -18.27 -29.96
N ASN A 907 -3.35 -19.26 -29.10
CA ASN A 907 -3.37 -20.68 -29.43
C ASN A 907 -3.82 -21.47 -28.18
N ALA A 908 -4.29 -22.71 -28.36
CA ALA A 908 -4.82 -23.52 -27.26
C ALA A 908 -3.75 -24.30 -26.47
N GLU A 909 -2.54 -24.44 -27.02
CA GLU A 909 -1.51 -25.35 -26.51
C GLU A 909 -0.70 -24.71 -25.36
N PRO A 910 -0.62 -25.34 -24.16
CA PRO A 910 0.15 -24.80 -23.05
C PRO A 910 1.65 -24.67 -23.35
N ARG A 911 2.26 -23.57 -22.90
CA ARG A 911 3.73 -23.36 -22.97
C ARG A 911 4.45 -24.24 -21.96
N THR A 912 4.98 -25.38 -22.43
CA THR A 912 5.71 -26.36 -21.62
C THR A 912 7.02 -25.81 -21.05
N ASN A 913 7.73 -25.01 -21.84
CA ASN A 913 9.04 -24.50 -21.49
C ASN A 913 8.91 -23.22 -20.64
N SER A 914 9.82 -23.02 -19.69
CA SER A 914 9.96 -21.78 -18.93
C SER A 914 10.67 -20.70 -19.76
N PRO A 915 10.32 -19.40 -19.61
CA PRO A 915 11.11 -18.30 -20.20
C PRO A 915 12.48 -18.19 -19.49
N PRO A 916 13.50 -17.54 -20.11
CA PRO A 916 14.85 -17.47 -19.53
C PRO A 916 14.92 -16.90 -18.11
N GLY A 917 14.09 -15.89 -17.80
CA GLY A 917 13.99 -15.29 -16.47
C GLY A 917 13.16 -16.08 -15.44
N GLY A 918 12.54 -17.21 -15.82
CA GLY A 918 11.54 -17.92 -15.03
C GLY A 918 11.89 -19.38 -14.66
N GLY A 919 10.85 -20.16 -14.36
CA GLY A 919 10.99 -21.55 -13.90
C GLY A 919 11.04 -21.74 -12.38
N GLY A 920 10.52 -20.77 -11.61
CA GLY A 920 10.41 -20.82 -10.15
C GLY A 920 9.52 -19.71 -9.59
N GLU A 921 9.19 -19.78 -8.30
CA GLU A 921 8.47 -18.72 -7.59
C GLU A 921 9.36 -17.47 -7.45
N GLY A 922 8.87 -16.35 -7.99
CA GLY A 922 9.61 -15.10 -8.06
C GLY A 922 10.66 -15.05 -9.18
N GLY A 923 10.59 -15.97 -10.15
CA GLY A 923 11.52 -16.07 -11.28
C GLY A 923 12.49 -17.25 -11.18
N HIS A 924 13.51 -17.24 -12.02
CA HIS A 924 14.49 -18.31 -12.12
C HIS A 924 15.21 -18.57 -10.77
N PRO A 925 15.18 -19.80 -10.20
CA PRO A 925 15.68 -20.06 -8.84
C PRO A 925 17.11 -19.57 -8.56
N ALA A 926 18.05 -19.74 -9.50
CA ALA A 926 19.44 -19.27 -9.36
C ALA A 926 19.60 -17.75 -9.19
N LEU A 927 18.55 -16.94 -9.38
CA LEU A 927 18.56 -15.51 -9.00
C LEU A 927 18.74 -15.32 -7.49
N TYR A 928 18.24 -16.26 -6.70
CA TYR A 928 18.27 -16.25 -5.24
C TYR A 928 19.53 -16.93 -4.66
N ASP A 929 20.42 -17.45 -5.51
CA ASP A 929 21.75 -17.94 -5.10
C ASP A 929 22.55 -16.81 -4.43
N VAL A 930 23.01 -17.04 -3.19
CA VAL A 930 23.93 -16.13 -2.51
C VAL A 930 25.32 -16.26 -3.12
N LEU A 931 25.84 -15.17 -3.67
CA LEU A 931 27.15 -15.10 -4.30
C LEU A 931 28.23 -14.67 -3.32
N PHE A 932 27.96 -13.62 -2.55
CA PHE A 932 28.87 -13.04 -1.57
C PHE A 932 28.16 -12.84 -0.23
N HIS A 933 28.89 -13.05 0.87
CA HIS A 933 28.50 -12.62 2.21
C HIS A 933 29.32 -11.39 2.60
N VAL A 934 28.73 -10.49 3.40
CA VAL A 934 29.32 -9.20 3.77
C VAL A 934 29.14 -8.97 5.26
N ASP A 935 30.21 -9.02 6.04
CA ASP A 935 30.20 -8.68 7.47
C ASP A 935 30.73 -7.26 7.71
N ILE A 936 30.10 -6.50 8.61
CA ILE A 936 30.61 -5.22 9.12
C ILE A 936 30.49 -5.14 10.64
N ASP A 937 31.50 -4.58 11.32
CA ASP A 937 31.43 -4.28 12.74
C ASP A 937 30.76 -2.92 12.99
N VAL A 938 29.83 -2.89 13.93
CA VAL A 938 29.05 -1.72 14.32
C VAL A 938 29.22 -1.50 15.83
N LYS A 939 29.76 -0.34 16.20
CA LYS A 939 30.11 0.01 17.57
C LYS A 939 29.33 1.24 18.04
N ASN A 940 28.71 1.16 19.22
CA ASN A 940 28.13 2.34 19.86
C ASN A 940 29.21 3.09 20.64
N ILE A 941 29.67 4.22 20.11
CA ILE A 941 30.73 5.06 20.70
C ILE A 941 30.18 6.11 21.68
N GLY A 942 28.85 6.26 21.76
CA GLY A 942 28.19 7.20 22.66
C GLY A 942 27.99 6.65 24.08
N LYS A 943 27.06 7.28 24.81
CA LYS A 943 26.87 7.10 26.27
C LYS A 943 25.50 6.56 26.67
N LYS A 944 24.71 6.11 25.69
CA LYS A 944 23.37 5.53 25.88
C LYS A 944 23.24 4.28 25.01
N PRO A 945 22.46 3.26 25.41
CA PRO A 945 22.04 2.24 24.47
C PRO A 945 21.24 2.90 23.33
N GLY A 946 21.32 2.31 22.14
CA GLY A 946 20.58 2.77 20.97
C GLY A 946 20.38 1.63 19.98
N LYS A 947 19.62 1.91 18.93
CA LYS A 947 19.51 1.04 17.75
C LYS A 947 19.98 1.81 16.53
N THR A 948 20.62 1.13 15.58
CA THR A 948 21.05 1.68 14.30
C THR A 948 20.71 0.71 13.18
N VAL A 949 20.69 1.21 11.94
CA VAL A 949 20.38 0.44 10.74
C VAL A 949 21.56 0.51 9.78
N PRO A 950 22.47 -0.48 9.80
CA PRO A 950 23.48 -0.66 8.76
C PRO A 950 22.80 -0.99 7.42
N GLN A 951 23.12 -0.21 6.39
CA GLN A 951 22.51 -0.30 5.07
C GLN A 951 23.59 -0.58 4.01
N LEU A 952 23.42 -1.67 3.28
CA LEU A 952 24.31 -2.10 2.19
C LEU A 952 23.75 -1.62 0.84
N TYR A 953 24.58 -0.89 0.12
CA TYR A 953 24.34 -0.42 -1.24
C TYR A 953 25.39 -1.00 -2.20
N ILE A 954 24.96 -1.32 -3.42
CA ILE A 954 25.84 -1.81 -4.50
C ILE A 954 25.99 -0.73 -5.57
N THR A 955 27.24 -0.53 -6.02
CA THR A 955 27.59 0.22 -7.23
C THR A 955 28.24 -0.74 -8.24
N PHE A 956 27.73 -0.75 -9.48
CA PHE A 956 28.27 -1.60 -10.54
C PHE A 956 29.66 -1.11 -10.97
N PRO A 957 30.56 -2.00 -11.42
CA PRO A 957 31.90 -1.64 -11.85
C PRO A 957 31.93 -0.79 -13.13
N ASP A 958 32.93 0.09 -13.27
CA ASP A 958 33.19 0.80 -14.51
C ASP A 958 33.34 -0.17 -15.70
N GLY A 959 32.74 0.19 -16.83
CA GLY A 959 32.87 -0.55 -18.09
C GLY A 959 31.87 -1.69 -18.31
N VAL A 960 30.80 -1.81 -17.53
CA VAL A 960 29.70 -2.77 -17.74
C VAL A 960 28.93 -2.59 -19.05
N GLY A 961 29.04 -1.43 -19.72
CA GLY A 961 28.42 -1.16 -21.03
C GLY A 961 26.90 -0.89 -21.00
N VAL A 962 26.28 -0.91 -19.82
CA VAL A 962 24.85 -0.69 -19.56
C VAL A 962 24.68 0.37 -18.47
N TYR A 963 23.61 1.17 -18.50
CA TYR A 963 23.33 2.15 -17.44
C TYR A 963 22.84 1.47 -16.16
N THR A 964 23.31 1.93 -15.00
CA THR A 964 22.87 1.47 -13.67
C THR A 964 22.89 2.64 -12.69
N PRO A 965 21.91 2.77 -11.77
CA PRO A 965 21.95 3.78 -10.72
C PRO A 965 23.23 3.71 -9.87
N LEU A 966 23.73 4.86 -9.42
CA LEU A 966 25.00 5.00 -8.71
C LEU A 966 25.07 4.14 -7.43
N ARG A 967 23.95 4.03 -6.70
CA ARG A 967 23.80 3.18 -5.51
C ARG A 967 22.45 2.47 -5.56
N GLN A 968 22.46 1.18 -5.26
CA GLN A 968 21.25 0.36 -5.17
C GLN A 968 21.20 -0.35 -3.82
N LEU A 969 20.17 -0.09 -3.01
CA LEU A 969 20.01 -0.78 -1.72
C LEU A 969 19.87 -2.29 -1.98
N ARG A 970 20.68 -3.10 -1.29
CA ARG A 970 20.70 -4.58 -1.39
C ARG A 970 20.93 -5.29 -0.05
N GLY A 971 20.87 -4.57 1.07
CA GLY A 971 20.84 -5.17 2.40
C GLY A 971 20.54 -4.13 3.47
N PHE A 972 19.81 -4.54 4.51
CA PHE A 972 19.66 -3.77 5.74
C PHE A 972 19.36 -4.71 6.90
N GLU A 973 19.79 -4.30 8.10
CA GLU A 973 19.42 -4.92 9.37
C GLU A 973 19.22 -3.85 10.44
N LYS A 974 18.44 -4.15 11.49
CA LYS A 974 18.30 -3.26 12.65
C LYS A 974 18.87 -3.90 13.90
N VAL A 975 19.95 -3.33 14.43
CA VAL A 975 20.66 -3.86 15.59
C VAL A 975 20.62 -2.90 16.77
N GLY A 976 20.43 -3.45 17.98
CA GLY A 976 20.57 -2.73 19.24
C GLY A 976 21.95 -2.94 19.84
N VAL A 977 22.60 -1.87 20.31
CA VAL A 977 23.99 -1.89 20.80
C VAL A 977 24.11 -1.03 22.05
N GLY A 978 24.66 -1.57 23.14
CA GLY A 978 24.89 -0.85 24.39
C GLY A 978 26.13 0.05 24.37
N PRO A 979 26.31 0.97 25.33
CA PRO A 979 27.41 1.95 25.32
C PRO A 979 28.80 1.28 25.34
N GLY A 980 29.59 1.52 24.30
CA GLY A 980 30.92 0.94 24.12
C GLY A 980 30.96 -0.49 23.56
N GLU A 981 29.79 -1.12 23.36
CA GLU A 981 29.68 -2.45 22.77
C GLU A 981 29.85 -2.42 21.24
N SER A 982 30.23 -3.56 20.68
CA SER A 982 30.34 -3.81 19.24
C SER A 982 29.55 -5.07 18.88
N VAL A 983 28.90 -5.05 17.72
CA VAL A 983 28.24 -6.21 17.10
C VAL A 983 28.65 -6.31 15.64
N THR A 984 28.81 -7.52 15.12
CA THR A 984 29.02 -7.76 13.69
C THR A 984 27.67 -7.97 13.02
N VAL A 985 27.49 -7.42 11.80
CA VAL A 985 26.25 -7.46 11.04
C VAL A 985 26.53 -8.00 9.64
N GLY A 986 25.92 -9.14 9.33
CA GLY A 986 26.08 -9.85 8.06
C GLY A 986 24.97 -9.55 7.04
N PHE A 987 25.32 -9.56 5.76
CA PHE A 987 24.39 -9.45 4.63
C PHE A 987 24.73 -10.47 3.54
N ASP A 988 23.70 -11.00 2.87
CA ASP A 988 23.85 -11.85 1.68
C ASP A 988 23.58 -11.05 0.41
N ILE A 989 24.52 -11.10 -0.55
CA ILE A 989 24.35 -10.56 -1.91
C ILE A 989 23.98 -11.71 -2.84
N ARG A 990 22.76 -11.68 -3.38
CA ARG A 990 22.22 -12.67 -4.31
C ARG A 990 22.68 -12.43 -5.75
N ARG A 991 22.53 -13.41 -6.64
CA ARG A 991 22.72 -13.21 -8.10
C ARG A 991 21.85 -12.08 -8.65
N LYS A 992 20.58 -12.02 -8.23
CA LYS A 992 19.62 -10.97 -8.61
C LYS A 992 20.17 -9.56 -8.33
N ASP A 993 20.93 -9.42 -7.25
CA ASP A 993 21.43 -8.13 -6.75
C ASP A 993 22.59 -7.56 -7.60
N LEU A 994 23.29 -8.42 -8.36
CA LEU A 994 24.36 -8.06 -9.30
C LEU A 994 23.93 -8.10 -10.78
N SER A 995 22.66 -8.46 -11.04
CA SER A 995 22.11 -8.66 -12.39
C SER A 995 21.40 -7.42 -12.93
N VAL A 996 21.24 -7.36 -14.25
CA VAL A 996 20.35 -6.43 -14.99
C VAL A 996 19.44 -7.23 -15.91
N TRP A 997 18.35 -6.62 -16.37
CA TRP A 997 17.41 -7.20 -17.33
C TRP A 997 17.84 -6.94 -18.79
N ASP A 998 17.74 -7.96 -19.64
CA ASP A 998 17.97 -7.90 -21.08
C ASP A 998 16.65 -7.74 -21.86
N GLU A 999 16.40 -6.51 -22.33
CA GLU A 999 15.20 -6.15 -23.10
C GLU A 999 15.13 -6.82 -24.49
N SER A 1000 16.18 -7.52 -24.95
CA SER A 1000 16.08 -8.37 -26.15
C SER A 1000 15.13 -9.55 -25.96
N GLY A 1001 14.98 -10.03 -24.72
CA GLY A 1001 14.27 -11.26 -24.39
C GLY A 1001 15.08 -12.55 -24.56
N ASP A 1002 16.31 -12.50 -25.09
CA ASP A 1002 17.15 -13.69 -25.30
C ASP A 1002 17.66 -14.29 -23.97
N LYS A 1003 17.84 -13.45 -22.93
CA LYS A 1003 18.52 -13.83 -21.68
C LYS A 1003 17.70 -13.62 -20.41
N GLY A 1004 16.79 -12.65 -20.40
CA GLY A 1004 16.19 -12.15 -19.15
C GLY A 1004 17.25 -11.53 -18.25
N TRP A 1005 17.40 -12.02 -17.02
CA TRP A 1005 18.41 -11.53 -16.08
C TRP A 1005 19.83 -12.05 -16.39
N TYR A 1006 20.82 -11.15 -16.39
CA TYR A 1006 22.24 -11.51 -16.49
C TYR A 1006 23.13 -10.56 -15.66
N ILE A 1007 24.28 -11.06 -15.20
CA ILE A 1007 25.33 -10.24 -14.58
C ILE A 1007 26.23 -9.66 -15.70
N PRO A 1008 26.31 -8.32 -15.87
CA PRO A 1008 27.12 -7.71 -16.93
C PRO A 1008 28.62 -8.07 -16.85
N PRO A 1009 29.23 -8.61 -17.92
CA PRO A 1009 30.65 -8.98 -17.92
C PRO A 1009 31.54 -7.75 -18.16
N VAL A 1010 32.53 -7.52 -17.29
CA VAL A 1010 33.54 -6.45 -17.47
C VAL A 1010 34.82 -7.01 -18.06
N LYS A 1011 35.31 -6.38 -19.13
CA LYS A 1011 36.54 -6.80 -19.83
C LYS A 1011 37.76 -6.78 -18.90
N GLY A 1012 38.30 -7.97 -18.60
CA GLY A 1012 39.50 -8.14 -17.78
C GLY A 1012 39.24 -8.38 -16.29
N LYS A 1013 37.99 -8.67 -15.91
CA LYS A 1013 37.59 -9.18 -14.58
C LYS A 1013 36.86 -10.52 -14.74
N ALA A 1014 36.77 -11.33 -13.69
CA ALA A 1014 35.79 -12.40 -13.64
C ALA A 1014 34.37 -11.84 -13.44
N VAL A 1015 33.34 -12.63 -13.73
CA VAL A 1015 31.95 -12.18 -13.57
C VAL A 1015 31.62 -12.04 -12.08
N GLY A 1016 30.95 -10.95 -11.71
CA GLY A 1016 30.65 -10.62 -10.31
C GLY A 1016 31.77 -9.86 -9.58
N GLU A 1017 32.96 -9.69 -10.16
CA GLU A 1017 34.07 -8.95 -9.52
C GLU A 1017 34.02 -7.43 -9.69
N GLY A 1018 34.57 -6.73 -8.70
CA GLY A 1018 34.88 -5.30 -8.75
C GLY A 1018 33.68 -4.37 -8.52
N TYR A 1019 32.51 -4.90 -8.19
CA TYR A 1019 31.35 -4.15 -7.69
C TYR A 1019 31.75 -3.48 -6.37
N THR A 1020 31.36 -2.21 -6.16
CA THR A 1020 31.51 -1.59 -4.84
C THR A 1020 30.39 -2.09 -3.94
N VAL A 1021 30.78 -2.64 -2.80
CA VAL A 1021 29.89 -2.87 -1.66
C VAL A 1021 30.10 -1.70 -0.71
N TRP A 1022 29.12 -0.82 -0.60
CA TRP A 1022 29.16 0.35 0.29
C TRP A 1022 28.22 0.06 1.47
N VAL A 1023 28.70 0.19 2.71
CA VAL A 1023 27.85 -0.04 3.90
C VAL A 1023 27.95 1.13 4.88
N GLY A 1024 26.82 1.70 5.26
CA GLY A 1024 26.76 2.92 6.09
C GLY A 1024 25.44 3.11 6.85
N GLN A 1025 25.15 4.36 7.22
CA GLN A 1025 24.02 4.79 8.08
C GLN A 1025 22.83 5.39 7.32
N SER A 1026 23.00 5.67 6.03
CA SER A 1026 21.99 6.17 5.09
C SER A 1026 22.49 5.93 3.67
N SER A 1027 21.78 6.37 2.62
CA SER A 1027 22.32 6.39 1.25
C SER A 1027 23.58 7.24 1.04
N ARG A 1028 23.95 8.10 2.01
CA ARG A 1028 25.07 9.06 1.87
C ARG A 1028 25.98 9.23 3.11
N ARG A 1029 25.70 8.65 4.28
CA ARG A 1029 26.49 8.88 5.53
C ARG A 1029 27.19 7.65 6.09
N GLY A 1030 28.37 7.87 6.69
CA GLY A 1030 29.07 6.89 7.52
C GLY A 1030 29.58 5.64 6.78
N GLY A 1031 29.73 5.73 5.46
CA GLY A 1031 30.01 4.58 4.61
C GLY A 1031 31.45 4.06 4.65
N ILE A 1032 31.59 2.74 4.62
CA ILE A 1032 32.83 2.02 4.29
C ILE A 1032 32.63 1.28 2.97
N GLU A 1033 33.68 1.24 2.14
CA GLU A 1033 33.65 0.56 0.85
C GLU A 1033 34.52 -0.71 0.85
N GLY A 1034 33.93 -1.79 0.33
CA GLY A 1034 34.59 -3.04 -0.04
C GLY A 1034 34.40 -3.34 -1.52
N LYS A 1035 35.03 -4.40 -2.00
CA LYS A 1035 34.91 -4.89 -3.39
C LYS A 1035 34.59 -6.38 -3.40
N THR A 1036 33.76 -6.81 -4.35
CA THR A 1036 33.65 -8.23 -4.69
C THR A 1036 34.91 -8.70 -5.42
N THR A 1037 35.44 -9.85 -5.01
CA THR A 1037 36.62 -10.52 -5.59
C THR A 1037 36.42 -12.03 -5.55
N ASP A 1038 37.05 -12.77 -6.46
CA ASP A 1038 37.01 -14.24 -6.51
C ASP A 1038 37.65 -14.93 -5.28
#